data_AF-A0A1C5M4K4-F1
#
_entry.id   AF-A0A1C5M4K4-F1
#
_cell.length_a   1.000
_cell.length_b   1.000
_cell.length_c   1.000
_cell.angle_alpha   90.00
_cell.angle_beta   90.00
_cell.angle_gamma   90.00
#
_symmetry.space_group_name_H-M   'P 1'
#
loop_
_entity.id
_entity.type
_entity.pdbx_description
1 polymer ?
#
loop_
_entity_poly.entity_id
_entity_poly.type
_entity_poly.pdbx_seq_one_letter_code
_entity_poly.pdbx_strand_id
1 'polypeptide(L)'
;MKRRVMIAVMAIVLGLGTVLISPGGYVSADSEVAETDMPTGELEYITLQENTAFRWNANGEALKSNEIHLDDNEGMNCSFRFDKVEDGWYGIKHIKSGGTDLFADIEDKSKDEGKVLHLWESNDNKVKGNNHRQFAFYPAGTDSNGNQSYYIKNRNSGLWMGYEDTDKNGKPSYGDKIIQTKEANRKAWIITPAVIPKSGDEVEDLVKTEEGRAYCEIFKPGTIEALNRNGDTVLKGGAIHMYTMGTSSKWAIEWIDKYKAYKIYALTDGEADLGGGKVWDVRNQGGDEYELIHIWDNNSNDQNRNTSNLWRFIKQEDGSYKIQSARTGKFAHDGQIDSNGQSLPWLSQTSDGTAFEVEFFASDGDKISYNYSEDWMAQLPDDAVLSSVNLPGSHDAGTAAIVEDGIPQVSFTSCQKYYYEEQLNVGVRSFDIRCNALSDDAALSDVIIIHGNERWHCSNRDATDLTLDNILNESVRFLDEHPTETVVMMVKPDDGSTVGLVKAMASFIKAEVAKGDECHVWTGNEIPSVKEARGKIVFLRRYEIDKSKYDPAADGLQERWFGIDLSKWDDHSYGDTKYAIKIYGQDQYGTAVYAQDAYSENANGKIEYIEGTMAQTTGADTTHAIPADSWIFNYTSCSKWIPLNVTKDLNPQLFADEFGKDKSGYIDNRRLGMVMLNFVDRPMSRLIYETNLKDNDFLTAKAVFPESITLSQGQRLSDAKLAGQLGGGRWVFEEGDYVPTLEDFKSGRTFRLRFVPDDDRLQGIEKDVTITSFEQKTPAGRTDADKKGSVSGANTSDSTDMAVLAAAAMIAVLALLGALAAVRLRKEN
;
A
#
# COMPACT_ATOMS: atom_id res chain seq x y z
N MET A 1 -1.33 -60.45 30.38
CA MET A 1 -0.12 -60.83 29.62
C MET A 1 0.51 -59.55 29.06
N LYS A 2 1.77 -59.27 29.41
CA LYS A 2 2.82 -58.44 28.75
C LYS A 2 2.37 -57.56 27.55
N ARG A 3 2.63 -56.25 27.41
CA ARG A 3 3.52 -55.24 28.04
C ARG A 3 2.94 -53.85 27.67
N ARG A 4 2.45 -53.06 28.65
CA ARG A 4 3.06 -51.87 29.30
C ARG A 4 2.75 -50.51 28.64
N VAL A 5 1.73 -49.87 29.19
CA VAL A 5 1.67 -48.42 29.44
C VAL A 5 2.81 -48.06 30.39
N MET A 6 3.54 -46.97 30.11
CA MET A 6 4.38 -46.31 31.11
C MET A 6 4.45 -44.81 30.81
N ILE A 7 3.85 -44.03 31.70
CA ILE A 7 4.20 -42.64 31.95
C ILE A 7 5.66 -42.63 32.44
N ALA A 8 6.51 -41.84 31.79
CA ALA A 8 7.82 -41.49 32.32
C ALA A 8 8.24 -40.10 31.82
N VAL A 9 8.31 -39.17 32.77
CA VAL A 9 9.07 -37.93 32.71
C VAL A 9 10.56 -38.29 32.63
N MET A 10 11.25 -37.84 31.59
CA MET A 10 12.72 -37.75 31.48
C MET A 10 13.00 -36.64 30.44
N ALA A 11 13.43 -35.45 30.83
CA ALA A 11 14.81 -35.12 31.20
C ALA A 11 15.82 -35.58 30.14
N ILE A 12 15.98 -34.78 29.08
CA ILE A 12 17.18 -34.77 28.24
C ILE A 12 17.74 -33.34 28.24
N VAL A 13 18.74 -33.16 29.09
CA VAL A 13 19.96 -32.38 28.93
C VAL A 13 19.81 -30.98 28.32
N LEU A 14 19.68 -29.99 29.22
CA LEU A 14 20.25 -28.65 29.05
C LEU A 14 21.76 -28.78 28.82
N GLY A 15 22.14 -28.95 27.55
CA GLY A 15 23.45 -28.57 27.06
C GLY A 15 23.43 -27.07 26.78
N LEU A 16 23.31 -26.27 27.84
CA LEU A 16 23.71 -24.86 27.80
C LEU A 16 25.23 -24.85 27.64
N GLY A 17 25.69 -25.09 26.41
CA GLY A 17 26.90 -24.46 25.92
C GLY A 17 26.60 -22.98 25.88
N THR A 18 26.79 -22.30 27.00
CA THR A 18 27.12 -20.88 26.99
C THR A 18 28.36 -20.76 26.12
N VAL A 19 28.19 -20.60 24.81
CA VAL A 19 29.11 -19.77 24.05
C VAL A 19 28.86 -18.40 24.64
N LEU A 20 29.67 -18.07 25.65
CA LEU A 20 30.02 -16.68 25.91
C LEU A 20 30.43 -16.14 24.56
N ILE A 21 29.52 -15.45 23.88
CA ILE A 21 29.87 -14.51 22.83
C ILE A 21 30.67 -13.45 23.58
N SER A 22 31.98 -13.68 23.63
CA SER A 22 32.93 -12.66 24.01
C SER A 22 32.64 -11.45 23.11
N PRO A 23 32.51 -10.23 23.66
CA PRO A 23 32.47 -9.04 22.82
C PRO A 23 33.69 -9.07 21.92
N GLY A 24 33.46 -8.88 20.62
CA GLY A 24 34.38 -9.13 19.52
C GLY A 24 35.85 -8.90 19.89
N GLY A 25 36.60 -9.99 19.96
CA GLY A 25 38.05 -9.92 20.01
C GLY A 25 38.53 -9.29 18.71
N TYR A 26 39.09 -8.09 18.80
CA TYR A 26 39.93 -7.53 17.76
C TYR A 26 40.97 -8.57 17.38
N VAL A 27 40.91 -9.09 16.16
CA VAL A 27 42.02 -9.86 15.58
C VAL A 27 43.18 -8.87 15.46
N SER A 28 44.24 -9.07 16.24
CA SER A 28 45.47 -8.31 16.07
C SER A 28 46.06 -8.64 14.70
N ALA A 29 46.57 -7.64 14.00
CA ALA A 29 47.14 -7.71 12.65
C ALA A 29 48.49 -8.46 12.57
N ASP A 30 48.71 -9.45 13.44
CA ASP A 30 50.02 -10.11 13.67
C ASP A 30 50.06 -11.58 13.20
N SER A 31 49.11 -12.04 12.38
CA SER A 31 49.26 -13.31 11.66
C SER A 31 49.37 -13.05 10.15
N GLU A 32 50.52 -13.39 9.56
CA GLU A 32 50.83 -13.34 8.12
C GLU A 32 49.92 -14.24 7.23
N VAL A 33 48.74 -14.64 7.68
CA VAL A 33 47.79 -15.43 6.88
C VAL A 33 46.35 -15.01 7.20
N ALA A 34 45.82 -14.12 6.37
CA ALA A 34 44.42 -14.10 5.90
C ALA A 34 44.28 -13.06 4.77
N GLU A 35 45.12 -13.18 3.74
CA GLU A 35 44.85 -12.52 2.46
C GLU A 35 43.56 -13.15 1.90
N THR A 36 42.50 -12.34 1.75
CA THR A 36 41.22 -12.83 1.21
C THR A 36 41.26 -12.69 -0.31
N ASP A 37 40.79 -13.71 -1.02
CA ASP A 37 40.61 -13.58 -2.46
C ASP A 37 39.51 -12.54 -2.74
N MET A 38 39.90 -11.41 -3.35
CA MET A 38 38.96 -10.36 -3.74
C MET A 38 38.19 -10.74 -5.00
N PRO A 39 36.95 -10.25 -5.19
CA PRO A 39 36.22 -10.42 -6.44
C PRO A 39 37.03 -9.85 -7.61
N THR A 40 37.26 -10.66 -8.63
CA THR A 40 37.99 -10.25 -9.84
C THR A 40 37.08 -10.23 -11.04
N GLY A 41 37.31 -9.28 -11.95
CA GLY A 41 36.57 -9.22 -13.22
C GLY A 41 35.28 -8.38 -13.19
N GLU A 42 34.89 -7.86 -12.03
CA GLU A 42 33.68 -7.05 -11.84
C GLU A 42 33.97 -5.69 -11.22
N LEU A 43 33.09 -4.71 -11.45
CA LEU A 43 33.18 -3.38 -10.84
C LEU A 43 32.53 -3.39 -9.45
N GLU A 44 33.27 -2.85 -8.49
CA GLU A 44 32.97 -2.79 -7.07
C GLU A 44 32.96 -1.34 -6.60
N TYR A 45 32.13 -1.05 -5.61
CA TYR A 45 32.14 0.20 -4.87
C TYR A 45 33.02 0.05 -3.62
N ILE A 46 33.85 1.05 -3.34
CA ILE A 46 34.72 1.09 -2.15
C ILE A 46 34.19 2.20 -1.24
N THR A 47 33.39 1.82 -0.25
CA THR A 47 32.62 2.74 0.58
C THR A 47 33.19 2.81 2.00
N LEU A 48 33.20 4.00 2.61
CA LEU A 48 33.76 4.21 3.93
C LEU A 48 32.86 3.57 5.01
N GLN A 49 33.40 2.65 5.83
CA GLN A 49 32.59 1.91 6.81
C GLN A 49 32.00 2.82 7.89
N GLU A 50 32.77 3.79 8.39
CA GLU A 50 32.33 4.69 9.47
C GLU A 50 31.32 5.76 9.01
N ASN A 51 31.16 5.95 7.70
CA ASN A 51 30.11 6.78 7.12
C ASN A 51 29.82 6.34 5.68
N THR A 52 28.76 5.54 5.52
CA THR A 52 28.40 4.91 4.24
C THR A 52 27.84 5.88 3.19
N ALA A 53 27.64 7.15 3.55
CA ALA A 53 27.33 8.19 2.57
C ALA A 53 28.51 8.46 1.62
N PHE A 54 29.75 8.17 2.05
CA PHE A 54 30.96 8.48 1.28
C PHE A 54 31.64 7.25 0.70
N ARG A 55 32.09 7.36 -0.54
CA ARG A 55 32.79 6.30 -1.28
C ARG A 55 33.93 6.86 -2.11
N TRP A 56 34.80 6.00 -2.60
CA TRP A 56 35.88 6.41 -3.51
C TRP A 56 35.29 6.88 -4.84
N ASN A 57 35.76 8.02 -5.32
CA ASN A 57 35.47 8.56 -6.64
C ASN A 57 36.75 9.11 -7.29
N ALA A 58 36.79 9.10 -8.62
CA ALA A 58 37.85 9.74 -9.39
C ALA A 58 37.36 11.05 -10.02
N ASN A 59 38.09 12.15 -9.79
CA ASN A 59 37.74 13.49 -10.26
C ASN A 59 37.51 13.59 -11.78
N GLY A 60 36.71 14.57 -12.20
CA GLY A 60 36.55 14.98 -13.60
C GLY A 60 36.15 13.83 -14.53
N GLU A 61 36.83 13.69 -15.67
CA GLU A 61 36.60 12.55 -16.57
C GLU A 61 37.45 11.31 -16.23
N ALA A 62 37.87 11.15 -14.97
CA ALA A 62 38.74 10.07 -14.50
C ALA A 62 40.01 9.88 -15.36
N LEU A 63 40.72 10.97 -15.63
CA LEU A 63 41.92 10.99 -16.45
C LEU A 63 43.18 10.66 -15.63
N LYS A 64 44.29 10.46 -16.34
CA LYS A 64 45.60 10.30 -15.73
C LYS A 64 45.94 11.51 -14.84
N SER A 65 46.51 11.20 -13.68
CA SER A 65 46.83 12.08 -12.55
C SER A 65 45.64 12.57 -11.72
N ASN A 66 44.40 12.18 -12.04
CA ASN A 66 43.26 12.58 -11.22
C ASN A 66 43.29 11.88 -9.86
N GLU A 67 43.09 12.65 -8.80
CA GLU A 67 43.07 12.19 -7.42
C GLU A 67 41.81 11.38 -7.12
N ILE A 68 41.97 10.34 -6.31
CA ILE A 68 40.87 9.58 -5.71
C ILE A 68 40.50 10.27 -4.39
N HIS A 69 39.21 10.49 -4.17
CA HIS A 69 38.68 11.21 -3.01
C HIS A 69 37.36 10.60 -2.54
N LEU A 70 36.87 11.03 -1.38
CA LEU A 70 35.54 10.76 -0.88
C LEU A 70 34.51 11.60 -1.64
N ASP A 71 33.50 10.94 -2.17
CA ASP A 71 32.36 11.54 -2.84
C ASP A 71 31.08 10.87 -2.33
N ASP A 72 29.96 11.55 -2.49
CA ASP A 72 28.66 11.08 -2.05
C ASP A 72 27.95 10.23 -3.12
N ASN A 73 26.63 10.33 -3.19
CA ASN A 73 25.78 9.57 -4.08
C ASN A 73 25.73 10.17 -5.51
N GLU A 74 26.28 11.36 -5.69
CA GLU A 74 26.26 12.12 -6.96
C GLU A 74 27.48 11.79 -7.84
N GLY A 75 28.54 11.22 -7.27
CA GLY A 75 29.76 10.86 -7.98
C GLY A 75 29.54 9.85 -9.12
N MET A 76 29.94 10.23 -10.35
CA MET A 76 29.77 9.39 -11.54
C MET A 76 30.89 8.34 -11.76
N ASN A 77 32.04 8.46 -11.09
CA ASN A 77 33.23 7.62 -11.30
C ASN A 77 33.57 6.78 -10.06
N CYS A 78 32.54 6.22 -9.42
CA CYS A 78 32.62 5.60 -8.10
C CYS A 78 32.88 4.08 -8.09
N SER A 79 33.21 3.49 -9.24
CA SER A 79 33.32 2.04 -9.38
C SER A 79 34.70 1.60 -9.87
N PHE A 80 35.24 0.55 -9.26
CA PHE A 80 36.61 0.07 -9.46
C PHE A 80 36.63 -1.45 -9.59
N ARG A 81 37.53 -1.99 -10.42
CA ARG A 81 37.75 -3.43 -10.57
C ARG A 81 39.04 -3.84 -9.89
N PHE A 82 39.04 -5.00 -9.24
CA PHE A 82 40.26 -5.61 -8.73
C PHE A 82 40.85 -6.59 -9.74
N ASP A 83 42.10 -6.35 -10.12
CA ASP A 83 42.85 -7.21 -11.02
C ASP A 83 43.91 -7.97 -10.21
N LYS A 84 43.76 -9.29 -10.10
CA LYS A 84 44.73 -10.14 -9.39
C LYS A 84 46.08 -10.10 -10.09
N VAL A 85 47.11 -9.64 -9.39
CA VAL A 85 48.49 -9.53 -9.90
C VAL A 85 49.26 -10.80 -9.59
N GLU A 86 49.14 -11.25 -8.35
CA GLU A 86 49.61 -12.52 -7.80
C GLU A 86 48.85 -12.82 -6.51
N ASP A 87 49.12 -13.95 -5.85
CA ASP A 87 48.42 -14.32 -4.62
C ASP A 87 48.59 -13.22 -3.55
N GLY A 88 47.46 -12.73 -3.03
CA GLY A 88 47.40 -11.67 -2.03
C GLY A 88 47.45 -10.23 -2.54
N TRP A 89 47.80 -10.00 -3.81
CA TRP A 89 48.08 -8.67 -4.33
C TRP A 89 47.25 -8.33 -5.57
N TYR A 90 46.57 -7.19 -5.49
CA TYR A 90 45.65 -6.71 -6.51
C TYR A 90 46.02 -5.32 -6.98
N GLY A 91 45.80 -5.04 -8.27
CA GLY A 91 45.67 -3.68 -8.76
C GLY A 91 44.22 -3.21 -8.59
N ILE A 92 44.03 -1.97 -8.16
CA ILE A 92 42.70 -1.32 -8.12
C ILE A 92 42.58 -0.48 -9.39
N LYS A 93 41.65 -0.84 -10.27
CA LYS A 93 41.52 -0.28 -11.63
C LYS A 93 40.20 0.46 -11.79
N HIS A 94 40.24 1.72 -12.18
CA HIS A 94 39.06 2.46 -12.63
C HIS A 94 38.83 2.18 -14.13
N ILE A 95 37.61 1.77 -14.49
CA ILE A 95 37.22 1.47 -15.88
C ILE A 95 36.36 2.60 -16.40
N LYS A 96 36.80 3.27 -17.46
CA LYS A 96 36.03 4.35 -18.10
C LYS A 96 35.23 3.77 -19.28
N SER A 97 33.93 4.04 -19.34
CA SER A 97 33.14 3.71 -20.53
C SER A 97 33.68 4.50 -21.74
N GLY A 98 34.31 3.81 -22.69
CA GLY A 98 34.90 4.42 -23.89
C GLY A 98 36.24 5.16 -23.69
N GLY A 99 36.91 4.98 -22.55
CA GLY A 99 38.20 5.61 -22.25
C GLY A 99 39.33 4.60 -22.00
N THR A 100 40.49 5.13 -21.61
CA THR A 100 41.64 4.33 -21.18
C THR A 100 41.50 4.02 -19.69
N ASP A 101 41.36 2.76 -19.31
CA ASP A 101 41.31 2.34 -17.91
C ASP A 101 42.59 2.74 -17.15
N LEU A 102 42.51 3.04 -15.86
CA LEU A 102 43.68 3.47 -15.07
C LEU A 102 43.74 2.80 -13.69
N PHE A 103 44.94 2.46 -13.25
CA PHE A 103 45.20 1.94 -11.91
C PHE A 103 45.43 3.05 -10.89
N ALA A 104 44.97 2.79 -9.67
CA ALA A 104 45.31 3.56 -8.48
C ALA A 104 46.83 3.46 -8.19
N ASP A 105 47.44 4.60 -7.92
CA ASP A 105 48.88 4.81 -7.78
C ASP A 105 49.15 5.76 -6.60
N ILE A 106 50.13 5.41 -5.77
CA ILE A 106 50.61 6.29 -4.71
C ILE A 106 51.54 7.35 -5.29
N GLU A 107 51.20 8.63 -5.07
CA GLU A 107 51.96 9.79 -5.50
C GLU A 107 53.48 9.62 -5.28
N ASP A 108 54.26 9.95 -6.32
CA ASP A 108 55.72 9.88 -6.37
C ASP A 108 56.32 8.49 -6.06
N LYS A 109 55.50 7.43 -6.03
CA LYS A 109 55.91 6.09 -5.53
C LYS A 109 56.41 6.15 -4.09
N SER A 110 55.96 7.16 -3.34
CA SER A 110 56.47 7.48 -2.02
C SER A 110 56.12 6.39 -1.00
N LYS A 111 56.94 6.33 0.06
CA LYS A 111 56.72 5.49 1.24
C LYS A 111 56.28 6.30 2.46
N ASP A 112 56.05 7.59 2.28
CA ASP A 112 55.73 8.53 3.35
C ASP A 112 54.22 8.58 3.61
N GLU A 113 53.84 8.83 4.86
CA GLU A 113 52.45 9.09 5.26
C GLU A 113 51.91 10.38 4.62
N GLY A 114 50.60 10.41 4.36
CA GLY A 114 49.87 11.57 3.82
C GLY A 114 49.85 11.64 2.29
N LYS A 115 50.47 10.68 1.60
CA LYS A 115 50.55 10.68 0.13
C LYS A 115 49.26 10.22 -0.52
N VAL A 116 48.80 11.01 -1.48
CA VAL A 116 47.50 10.86 -2.16
C VAL A 116 47.52 9.72 -3.16
N LEU A 117 46.39 9.04 -3.26
CA LEU A 117 46.10 8.03 -4.26
C LEU A 117 45.52 8.70 -5.52
N HIS A 118 46.08 8.42 -6.70
CA HIS A 118 45.62 9.00 -7.96
C HIS A 118 45.62 7.94 -9.09
N LEU A 119 44.97 8.23 -10.22
CA LEU A 119 44.92 7.35 -11.39
C LEU A 119 46.13 7.57 -12.31
N TRP A 120 46.91 6.54 -12.72
CA TRP A 120 48.14 6.81 -13.49
C TRP A 120 48.40 6.01 -14.77
N GLU A 121 48.25 4.69 -14.73
CA GLU A 121 48.71 3.79 -15.79
C GLU A 121 47.59 2.87 -16.25
N SER A 122 47.55 2.55 -17.53
CA SER A 122 46.50 1.72 -18.11
C SER A 122 46.94 0.32 -18.49
N ASN A 123 48.24 0.09 -18.60
CA ASN A 123 48.79 -1.19 -18.98
C ASN A 123 48.88 -2.13 -17.77
N ASP A 124 48.02 -3.16 -17.73
CA ASP A 124 47.98 -4.19 -16.69
C ASP A 124 49.35 -4.84 -16.44
N ASN A 125 50.14 -5.08 -17.50
CA ASN A 125 51.48 -5.68 -17.37
C ASN A 125 52.47 -4.78 -16.61
N LYS A 126 52.20 -3.47 -16.51
CA LYS A 126 53.03 -2.55 -15.73
C LYS A 126 52.72 -2.61 -14.23
N VAL A 127 51.59 -3.17 -13.81
CA VAL A 127 51.25 -3.25 -12.38
C VAL A 127 52.17 -4.23 -11.65
N LYS A 128 52.42 -5.41 -12.23
CA LYS A 128 53.25 -6.47 -11.62
C LYS A 128 54.68 -6.03 -11.25
N GLY A 129 55.25 -5.07 -11.97
CA GLY A 129 56.58 -4.51 -11.70
C GLY A 129 56.61 -3.25 -10.83
N ASN A 130 55.46 -2.76 -10.36
CA ASN A 130 55.33 -1.49 -9.66
C ASN A 130 54.55 -1.66 -8.34
N ASN A 131 55.27 -1.99 -7.26
CA ASN A 131 54.67 -2.30 -5.96
C ASN A 131 53.81 -1.16 -5.37
N HIS A 132 54.02 0.10 -5.77
CA HIS A 132 53.22 1.24 -5.29
C HIS A 132 51.78 1.25 -5.87
N ARG A 133 51.47 0.33 -6.79
CA ARG A 133 50.14 0.12 -7.40
C ARG A 133 49.48 -1.19 -6.98
N GLN A 134 50.06 -1.88 -6.01
CA GLN A 134 49.61 -3.18 -5.56
C GLN A 134 49.11 -3.07 -4.14
N PHE A 135 47.91 -3.61 -3.91
CA PHE A 135 47.19 -3.49 -2.66
C PHE A 135 46.76 -4.87 -2.17
N ALA A 136 46.82 -5.06 -0.86
CA ALA A 136 46.33 -6.24 -0.16
C ALA A 136 45.14 -5.84 0.71
N PHE A 137 44.17 -6.75 0.83
CA PHE A 137 42.91 -6.53 1.54
C PHE A 137 42.84 -7.46 2.75
N TYR A 138 42.67 -6.86 3.93
CA TYR A 138 42.64 -7.55 5.20
C TYR A 138 41.23 -7.42 5.80
N PRO A 139 40.52 -8.51 6.12
CA PRO A 139 39.20 -8.43 6.72
C PRO A 139 39.18 -7.54 7.97
N ALA A 140 38.25 -6.59 8.01
CA ALA A 140 38.01 -5.67 9.12
C ALA A 140 36.73 -6.01 9.90
N GLY A 141 35.93 -6.95 9.39
CA GLY A 141 34.69 -7.42 9.99
C GLY A 141 33.55 -7.47 8.99
N THR A 142 32.37 -7.87 9.47
CA THR A 142 31.12 -7.88 8.73
C THR A 142 30.12 -7.08 9.54
N ASP A 143 29.40 -6.17 8.90
CA ASP A 143 28.33 -5.44 9.57
C ASP A 143 27.11 -6.33 9.83
N SER A 144 26.06 -5.78 10.46
CA SER A 144 24.80 -6.49 10.73
C SER A 144 24.11 -7.04 9.48
N ASN A 145 24.55 -6.63 8.30
CA ASN A 145 23.87 -6.83 7.04
C ASN A 145 24.60 -7.80 6.13
N GLY A 146 25.71 -8.36 6.61
CA GLY A 146 26.56 -9.22 5.80
C GLY A 146 27.55 -8.46 4.91
N ASN A 147 27.63 -7.12 4.97
CA ASN A 147 28.60 -6.39 4.18
C ASN A 147 30.01 -6.57 4.79
N GLN A 148 30.93 -7.11 4.00
CA GLN A 148 32.31 -7.31 4.43
C GLN A 148 33.12 -6.01 4.27
N SER A 149 33.84 -5.67 5.34
CA SER A 149 34.76 -4.54 5.40
C SER A 149 36.21 -5.00 5.36
N TYR A 150 37.08 -4.16 4.81
CA TYR A 150 38.49 -4.46 4.61
C TYR A 150 39.38 -3.26 4.98
N TYR A 151 40.52 -3.53 5.61
CA TYR A 151 41.65 -2.61 5.61
C TYR A 151 42.49 -2.83 4.35
N ILE A 152 42.83 -1.76 3.65
CA ILE A 152 43.59 -1.82 2.40
C ILE A 152 45.03 -1.37 2.66
N LYS A 153 46.01 -2.19 2.26
CA LYS A 153 47.44 -1.93 2.52
C LYS A 153 48.23 -1.87 1.22
N ASN A 154 49.10 -0.87 1.06
CA ASN A 154 49.97 -0.76 -0.11
C ASN A 154 51.24 -1.63 0.02
N ARG A 155 51.63 -2.31 -1.06
CA ARG A 155 52.80 -3.21 -1.06
C ARG A 155 54.13 -2.50 -0.88
N ASN A 156 54.29 -1.32 -1.47
CA ASN A 156 55.59 -0.64 -1.52
C ASN A 156 55.96 0.03 -0.20
N SER A 157 54.98 0.72 0.40
CA SER A 157 55.15 1.47 1.64
C SER A 157 54.86 0.63 2.89
N GLY A 158 53.99 -0.38 2.78
CA GLY A 158 53.45 -1.08 3.94
C GLY A 158 52.45 -0.25 4.76
N LEU A 159 52.04 0.92 4.25
CA LEU A 159 51.05 1.80 4.86
C LEU A 159 49.63 1.44 4.43
N TRP A 160 48.65 1.94 5.18
CA TRP A 160 47.23 1.62 5.03
C TRP A 160 46.47 2.76 4.35
N MET A 161 45.33 2.47 3.71
CA MET A 161 44.49 3.51 3.13
C MET A 161 43.62 4.19 4.19
N GLY A 162 43.54 5.51 4.11
CA GLY A 162 42.66 6.38 4.88
C GLY A 162 42.24 7.58 4.02
N TYR A 163 41.74 8.64 4.66
CA TYR A 163 41.44 9.90 3.98
C TYR A 163 42.07 11.08 4.73
N GLU A 164 42.33 12.16 4.01
CA GLU A 164 42.76 13.45 4.54
C GLU A 164 41.54 14.33 4.79
N ASP A 165 41.31 14.69 6.07
CA ASP A 165 40.31 15.69 6.49
C ASP A 165 40.74 17.07 5.98
N THR A 166 40.30 17.40 4.77
CA THR A 166 40.81 18.53 3.99
C THR A 166 40.22 19.84 4.53
N ASP A 167 39.00 19.80 5.06
CA ASP A 167 38.29 20.94 5.62
C ASP A 167 38.53 21.13 7.13
N LYS A 168 39.15 20.15 7.80
CA LYS A 168 39.53 20.13 9.23
C LYS A 168 38.33 20.14 10.18
N ASN A 169 37.21 19.55 9.77
CA ASN A 169 36.00 19.48 10.59
C ASN A 169 35.97 18.26 11.54
N GLY A 170 36.96 17.36 11.43
CA GLY A 170 37.09 16.17 12.26
C GLY A 170 36.19 15.00 11.86
N LYS A 171 35.56 15.06 10.68
CA LYS A 171 34.63 14.06 10.11
C LYS A 171 34.93 13.89 8.61
N PRO A 172 34.54 12.77 7.99
CA PRO A 172 34.67 12.63 6.54
C PRO A 172 33.76 13.63 5.80
N SER A 173 34.30 14.25 4.76
CA SER A 173 33.63 15.24 3.92
C SER A 173 33.78 14.93 2.43
N TYR A 174 32.86 15.49 1.64
CA TYR A 174 32.99 15.52 0.18
C TYR A 174 34.33 16.18 -0.22
N GLY A 175 35.08 15.52 -1.10
CA GLY A 175 36.36 16.00 -1.61
C GLY A 175 37.59 15.58 -0.78
N ASP A 176 37.41 14.94 0.38
CA ASP A 176 38.53 14.46 1.19
C ASP A 176 39.37 13.44 0.43
N LYS A 177 40.68 13.68 0.32
CA LYS A 177 41.56 12.87 -0.52
C LYS A 177 41.83 11.51 0.09
N ILE A 178 41.86 10.47 -0.72
CA ILE A 178 42.32 9.15 -0.29
C ILE A 178 43.84 9.16 -0.18
N ILE A 179 44.37 8.80 0.98
CA ILE A 179 45.80 8.85 1.30
C ILE A 179 46.32 7.53 1.88
N GLN A 180 47.64 7.32 1.80
CA GLN A 180 48.30 6.33 2.65
C GLN A 180 48.64 6.88 4.03
N THR A 181 48.40 6.10 5.07
CA THR A 181 48.53 6.49 6.47
C THR A 181 49.05 5.36 7.36
N LYS A 182 49.49 5.72 8.56
CA LYS A 182 49.89 4.75 9.58
C LYS A 182 48.71 3.90 10.03
N GLU A 183 49.05 2.76 10.60
CA GLU A 183 48.07 1.77 11.08
C GLU A 183 47.05 2.34 12.08
N ALA A 184 47.44 3.30 12.93
CA ALA A 184 46.57 3.94 13.91
C ALA A 184 45.46 4.79 13.28
N ASN A 185 45.64 5.23 12.03
CA ASN A 185 44.72 6.12 11.31
C ASN A 185 44.04 5.40 10.13
N ARG A 186 44.27 4.08 9.97
CA ARG A 186 43.69 3.31 8.86
C ARG A 186 42.18 3.34 8.92
N LYS A 187 41.55 3.30 7.75
CA LYS A 187 40.09 3.20 7.62
C LYS A 187 39.70 1.84 7.08
N ALA A 188 38.55 1.38 7.53
CA ALA A 188 37.92 0.18 7.01
C ALA A 188 36.95 0.58 5.89
N TRP A 189 36.95 -0.23 4.83
CA TRP A 189 36.22 0.02 3.60
C TRP A 189 35.33 -1.16 3.28
N ILE A 190 34.04 -0.89 3.10
CA ILE A 190 33.08 -1.87 2.62
C ILE A 190 33.24 -1.98 1.10
N ILE A 191 33.27 -3.22 0.62
CA ILE A 191 33.46 -3.52 -0.81
C ILE A 191 32.28 -4.32 -1.29
N THR A 192 31.50 -3.74 -2.21
CA THR A 192 30.23 -4.33 -2.68
C THR A 192 29.98 -4.11 -4.18
N PRO A 193 29.28 -5.05 -4.85
CA PRO A 193 28.99 -4.95 -6.27
C PRO A 193 27.81 -4.00 -6.56
N ALA A 194 27.33 -3.25 -5.59
CA ALA A 194 26.34 -2.20 -5.74
C ALA A 194 26.61 -1.17 -4.65
N VAL A 195 25.95 -0.01 -4.72
CA VAL A 195 25.96 0.91 -3.58
C VAL A 195 25.43 0.16 -2.39
N ILE A 196 26.13 0.26 -1.26
CA ILE A 196 25.73 -0.44 -0.05
C ILE A 196 24.27 -0.05 0.20
N PRO A 197 23.35 -1.03 0.31
CA PRO A 197 22.08 -0.71 0.91
C PRO A 197 22.35 -0.09 2.29
N LYS A 198 21.56 0.91 2.68
CA LYS A 198 21.31 1.01 4.12
C LYS A 198 20.62 -0.31 4.46
N SER A 199 21.31 -1.20 5.13
CA SER A 199 20.72 -2.42 5.70
C SER A 199 21.07 -2.35 7.21
N GLY A 200 20.36 -2.97 8.15
CA GLY A 200 19.68 -4.27 8.14
C GLY A 200 18.19 -4.18 8.36
N ASP A 201 17.52 -5.33 8.49
CA ASP A 201 16.06 -5.55 8.56
C ASP A 201 15.19 -4.85 7.48
N GLU A 202 15.78 -3.97 6.65
CA GLU A 202 15.10 -3.01 5.77
C GLU A 202 14.93 -3.48 4.32
N VAL A 203 15.71 -4.47 3.85
CA VAL A 203 15.60 -5.05 2.49
C VAL A 203 15.05 -6.48 2.60
N GLU A 204 13.74 -6.58 2.74
CA GLU A 204 13.00 -7.86 2.74
C GLU A 204 12.93 -8.42 1.32
N ASP A 205 13.11 -9.74 1.17
CA ASP A 205 12.74 -10.36 -0.11
C ASP A 205 11.20 -10.43 -0.21
N LEU A 206 10.62 -9.47 -0.91
CA LEU A 206 9.18 -9.33 -1.12
C LEU A 206 8.58 -10.43 -2.00
N VAL A 207 9.39 -11.18 -2.76
CA VAL A 207 8.91 -12.27 -3.61
C VAL A 207 8.77 -13.52 -2.74
N LYS A 208 7.53 -13.85 -2.37
CA LYS A 208 7.21 -14.99 -1.49
C LYS A 208 7.05 -16.32 -2.23
N THR A 209 7.61 -16.45 -3.43
CA THR A 209 7.43 -17.62 -4.30
C THR A 209 8.75 -18.14 -4.85
N GLU A 210 8.82 -19.45 -5.11
CA GLU A 210 9.97 -20.09 -5.76
C GLU A 210 10.07 -19.75 -7.26
N GLU A 211 9.02 -19.12 -7.82
CA GLU A 211 8.81 -18.87 -9.26
C GLU A 211 9.59 -17.66 -9.80
N GLY A 212 10.28 -16.92 -8.93
CA GLY A 212 11.29 -15.92 -9.30
C GLY A 212 10.77 -14.50 -9.59
N ARG A 213 9.47 -14.32 -9.85
CA ARG A 213 8.84 -12.98 -9.92
C ARG A 213 7.50 -12.88 -9.20
N ALA A 214 7.20 -11.66 -8.78
CA ALA A 214 5.91 -11.25 -8.25
C ALA A 214 5.36 -10.07 -9.06
N TYR A 215 4.04 -9.96 -9.13
CA TYR A 215 3.33 -8.87 -9.79
C TYR A 215 2.68 -7.98 -8.75
N CYS A 216 2.89 -6.68 -8.88
CA CYS A 216 2.41 -5.69 -7.93
C CYS A 216 1.92 -4.40 -8.61
N GLU A 217 1.09 -3.67 -7.89
CA GLU A 217 0.88 -2.24 -8.12
C GLU A 217 1.61 -1.46 -7.02
N ILE A 218 2.04 -0.24 -7.35
CA ILE A 218 2.73 0.65 -6.42
C ILE A 218 1.89 1.91 -6.27
N PHE A 219 1.30 2.10 -5.10
CA PHE A 219 0.38 3.19 -4.79
C PHE A 219 1.04 4.29 -3.98
N LYS A 220 0.46 5.49 -4.09
CA LYS A 220 0.75 6.57 -3.15
C LYS A 220 -0.05 6.32 -1.87
N PRO A 221 0.58 6.37 -0.68
CA PRO A 221 -0.08 6.04 0.57
C PRO A 221 -1.32 6.91 0.80
N GLY A 222 -2.40 6.27 1.25
CA GLY A 222 -3.67 6.95 1.54
C GLY A 222 -4.39 7.51 0.31
N THR A 223 -4.07 7.06 -0.91
CA THR A 223 -4.79 7.43 -2.14
C THR A 223 -5.06 6.21 -3.03
N ILE A 224 -5.77 6.43 -4.14
CA ILE A 224 -5.97 5.45 -5.22
C ILE A 224 -5.12 5.77 -6.47
N GLU A 225 -4.09 6.60 -6.30
CA GLU A 225 -3.12 6.86 -7.35
C GLU A 225 -2.07 5.75 -7.35
N ALA A 226 -1.83 5.17 -8.53
CA ALA A 226 -0.78 4.17 -8.74
C ALA A 226 0.31 4.69 -9.69
N LEU A 227 1.51 4.13 -9.61
CA LEU A 227 2.57 4.38 -10.58
C LEU A 227 2.22 3.74 -11.93
N ASN A 228 2.09 4.58 -12.94
CA ASN A 228 1.70 4.24 -14.30
C ASN A 228 2.79 4.65 -15.30
N ARG A 229 2.68 4.12 -16.51
CA ARG A 229 3.48 4.56 -17.65
C ARG A 229 2.75 5.69 -18.34
N ASN A 230 3.44 6.81 -18.59
CA ASN A 230 2.82 7.95 -19.24
C ASN A 230 2.34 7.58 -20.65
N GLY A 231 1.05 7.76 -20.91
CA GLY A 231 0.41 7.37 -22.16
C GLY A 231 0.42 5.85 -22.42
N ASP A 232 0.49 5.04 -21.36
CA ASP A 232 0.52 3.57 -21.40
C ASP A 232 1.65 2.98 -22.25
N THR A 233 2.68 3.79 -22.53
CA THR A 233 3.75 3.40 -23.46
C THR A 233 4.69 2.37 -22.84
N VAL A 234 5.08 1.39 -23.66
CA VAL A 234 6.22 0.48 -23.38
C VAL A 234 7.47 0.88 -24.19
N LEU A 235 7.46 2.08 -24.77
CA LEU A 235 8.60 2.58 -25.54
C LEU A 235 9.72 3.04 -24.63
N LYS A 236 10.94 2.74 -25.08
CA LYS A 236 12.19 3.22 -24.50
C LYS A 236 12.15 4.74 -24.24
N GLY A 237 12.42 5.13 -23.00
CA GLY A 237 12.40 6.52 -22.54
C GLY A 237 11.03 7.02 -22.07
N GLY A 238 10.01 6.15 -22.05
CA GLY A 238 8.71 6.47 -21.49
C GLY A 238 8.82 6.88 -20.02
N ALA A 239 8.27 8.05 -19.67
CA ALA A 239 8.24 8.52 -18.29
C ALA A 239 7.23 7.71 -17.46
N ILE A 240 7.48 7.62 -16.16
CA ILE A 240 6.59 7.01 -15.17
C ILE A 240 5.93 8.15 -14.38
N HIS A 241 4.68 8.02 -13.95
CA HIS A 241 3.98 9.02 -13.14
C HIS A 241 2.95 8.40 -12.20
N MET A 242 2.57 9.14 -11.16
CA MET A 242 1.35 8.83 -10.41
C MET A 242 0.12 9.15 -11.26
N TYR A 243 -0.85 8.24 -11.26
CA TYR A 243 -2.10 8.43 -11.98
C TYR A 243 -3.25 7.69 -11.31
N THR A 244 -4.38 8.37 -11.17
CA THR A 244 -5.61 7.80 -10.61
C THR A 244 -6.26 6.83 -11.59
N MET A 245 -6.52 5.59 -11.15
CA MET A 245 -7.19 4.56 -11.96
C MET A 245 -6.56 4.41 -13.36
N GLY A 246 -5.23 4.38 -13.40
CA GLY A 246 -4.48 4.11 -14.62
C GLY A 246 -4.56 2.65 -15.04
N THR A 247 -4.23 2.42 -16.29
CA THR A 247 -4.33 1.14 -17.01
C THR A 247 -3.01 0.42 -17.15
N SER A 248 -1.92 1.11 -16.81
CA SER A 248 -0.56 0.67 -17.01
C SER A 248 0.20 0.59 -15.68
N SER A 249 -0.53 0.33 -14.59
CA SER A 249 -0.08 0.37 -13.20
C SER A 249 0.49 -0.93 -12.66
N LYS A 250 0.31 -2.03 -13.39
CA LYS A 250 0.88 -3.34 -13.04
C LYS A 250 2.36 -3.42 -13.41
N TRP A 251 3.17 -3.93 -12.48
CA TRP A 251 4.62 -4.12 -12.61
C TRP A 251 5.01 -5.54 -12.20
N ALA A 252 5.99 -6.13 -12.88
CA ALA A 252 6.63 -7.37 -12.41
C ALA A 252 7.95 -7.06 -11.75
N ILE A 253 8.22 -7.65 -10.59
CA ILE A 253 9.49 -7.51 -9.88
C ILE A 253 10.23 -8.85 -9.83
N GLU A 254 11.54 -8.81 -10.08
CA GLU A 254 12.42 -9.98 -10.09
C GLU A 254 13.59 -9.77 -9.12
N TRP A 255 13.75 -10.66 -8.15
CA TRP A 255 14.85 -10.59 -7.18
C TRP A 255 16.19 -11.00 -7.81
N ILE A 256 17.21 -10.16 -7.65
CA ILE A 256 18.58 -10.41 -8.11
C ILE A 256 19.51 -10.53 -6.90
N ASP A 257 19.70 -11.78 -6.45
CA ASP A 257 20.41 -12.11 -5.20
C ASP A 257 21.81 -11.47 -5.08
N LYS A 258 22.57 -11.46 -6.17
CA LYS A 258 23.92 -10.86 -6.23
C LYS A 258 23.96 -9.40 -5.76
N TYR A 259 22.90 -8.63 -6.05
CA TYR A 259 22.82 -7.20 -5.76
C TYR A 259 21.93 -6.87 -4.56
N LYS A 260 21.21 -7.88 -4.06
CA LYS A 260 20.16 -7.75 -3.04
C LYS A 260 19.20 -6.63 -3.43
N ALA A 261 18.67 -6.75 -4.65
CA ALA A 261 17.86 -5.74 -5.32
C ALA A 261 16.95 -6.38 -6.38
N TYR A 262 15.97 -5.62 -6.84
CA TYR A 262 14.97 -6.01 -7.82
C TYR A 262 15.21 -5.36 -9.18
N LYS A 263 14.86 -6.07 -10.24
CA LYS A 263 14.46 -5.43 -11.50
C LYS A 263 12.95 -5.22 -11.48
N ILE A 264 12.50 -4.04 -11.92
CA ILE A 264 11.07 -3.69 -12.02
C ILE A 264 10.72 -3.57 -13.51
N TYR A 265 9.96 -4.54 -14.02
CA TYR A 265 9.57 -4.67 -15.42
C TYR A 265 8.21 -4.02 -15.67
N ALA A 266 8.12 -3.30 -16.80
CA ALA A 266 6.82 -2.92 -17.35
C ALA A 266 6.08 -4.18 -17.84
N LEU A 267 4.76 -4.18 -17.72
CA LEU A 267 3.90 -5.25 -18.26
C LEU A 267 3.04 -4.72 -19.41
N THR A 268 2.88 -5.48 -20.49
CA THR A 268 1.90 -5.11 -21.51
C THR A 268 0.47 -5.21 -20.99
N ASP A 269 -0.43 -4.49 -21.64
CA ASP A 269 -1.87 -4.63 -21.41
C ASP A 269 -2.25 -6.11 -21.62
N GLY A 270 -2.94 -6.70 -20.64
CA GLY A 270 -3.28 -8.13 -20.62
C GLY A 270 -2.17 -9.07 -20.11
N GLU A 271 -1.00 -8.56 -19.73
CA GLU A 271 0.10 -9.30 -19.08
C GLU A 271 0.74 -10.41 -19.92
N ALA A 272 0.57 -10.38 -21.25
CA ALA A 272 1.15 -11.38 -22.14
C ALA A 272 2.69 -11.34 -22.22
N ASP A 273 3.31 -10.19 -21.94
CA ASP A 273 4.77 -10.04 -21.92
C ASP A 273 5.27 -8.98 -20.93
N LEU A 274 6.57 -9.06 -20.60
CA LEU A 274 7.30 -8.12 -19.73
C LEU A 274 7.65 -6.79 -20.44
N GLY A 275 6.70 -6.20 -21.15
CA GLY A 275 6.86 -4.93 -21.85
C GLY A 275 7.94 -4.98 -22.93
N GLY A 276 8.17 -6.12 -23.57
CA GLY A 276 9.32 -6.34 -24.45
C GLY A 276 10.67 -6.24 -23.72
N GLY A 277 10.72 -6.69 -22.46
CA GLY A 277 11.90 -6.70 -21.59
C GLY A 277 12.29 -5.30 -21.11
N LYS A 278 11.34 -4.38 -20.92
CA LYS A 278 11.61 -3.02 -20.47
C LYS A 278 11.54 -2.93 -18.96
N VAL A 279 12.50 -2.22 -18.36
CA VAL A 279 12.64 -2.08 -16.91
C VAL A 279 12.75 -0.61 -16.51
N TRP A 280 12.44 -0.30 -15.26
CA TRP A 280 12.78 0.99 -14.67
C TRP A 280 14.28 1.22 -14.75
N ASP A 281 14.70 2.42 -15.16
CA ASP A 281 16.08 2.86 -15.25
C ASP A 281 16.19 4.35 -14.88
N VAL A 282 17.29 4.72 -14.24
CA VAL A 282 17.63 6.12 -13.99
C VAL A 282 18.25 6.72 -15.25
N ARG A 283 17.68 7.82 -15.75
CA ARG A 283 18.15 8.50 -16.95
C ARG A 283 19.64 8.85 -16.84
N ASN A 284 20.37 8.58 -17.92
CA ASN A 284 21.82 8.77 -18.02
C ASN A 284 22.64 8.04 -16.94
N GLN A 285 22.03 7.18 -16.13
CA GLN A 285 22.63 6.58 -14.95
C GLN A 285 23.16 7.63 -13.95
N GLY A 286 22.57 8.84 -13.98
CA GLY A 286 23.03 10.02 -13.24
C GLY A 286 22.76 9.90 -11.75
N GLY A 287 23.56 10.59 -10.94
CA GLY A 287 23.39 10.70 -9.50
C GLY A 287 22.64 11.97 -9.08
N ASP A 288 22.26 12.84 -10.01
CA ASP A 288 21.70 14.16 -9.70
C ASP A 288 20.30 14.09 -9.03
N GLU A 289 19.98 15.08 -8.21
CA GLU A 289 18.61 15.28 -7.69
C GLU A 289 17.63 15.52 -8.85
N TYR A 290 16.44 14.93 -8.74
CA TYR A 290 15.36 15.00 -9.73
C TYR A 290 15.69 14.40 -11.11
N GLU A 291 16.75 13.58 -11.22
CA GLU A 291 17.01 12.83 -12.45
C GLU A 291 15.85 11.86 -12.73
N LEU A 292 15.39 11.85 -13.99
CA LEU A 292 14.18 11.13 -14.42
C LEU A 292 14.34 9.61 -14.21
N ILE A 293 13.33 8.97 -13.63
CA ILE A 293 13.15 7.52 -13.69
C ILE A 293 12.21 7.21 -14.85
N HIS A 294 12.65 6.35 -15.77
CA HIS A 294 11.90 6.01 -16.98
C HIS A 294 11.97 4.51 -17.26
N ILE A 295 11.22 4.05 -18.27
CA ILE A 295 11.39 2.69 -18.79
C ILE A 295 12.48 2.63 -19.86
N TRP A 296 13.35 1.62 -19.78
CA TRP A 296 14.45 1.43 -20.72
C TRP A 296 14.70 -0.05 -21.02
N ASP A 297 15.60 -0.33 -21.96
CA ASP A 297 15.98 -1.71 -22.30
C ASP A 297 16.64 -2.41 -21.10
N ASN A 298 16.17 -3.61 -20.77
CA ASN A 298 16.87 -4.50 -19.85
C ASN A 298 18.21 -4.94 -20.46
N ASN A 299 19.26 -4.23 -20.10
CA ASN A 299 20.63 -4.57 -20.48
C ASN A 299 21.23 -5.56 -19.48
N SER A 300 22.27 -6.29 -19.91
CA SER A 300 23.02 -7.16 -19.00
C SER A 300 23.68 -6.36 -17.87
N ASN A 301 23.73 -7.00 -16.70
CA ASN A 301 24.44 -6.49 -15.53
C ASN A 301 25.88 -7.04 -15.48
N ASP A 302 26.46 -7.36 -16.64
CA ASP A 302 27.80 -7.93 -16.75
C ASP A 302 28.84 -6.95 -16.20
N GLN A 303 29.73 -7.44 -15.33
CA GLN A 303 30.68 -6.60 -14.60
C GLN A 303 30.02 -5.44 -13.85
N ASN A 304 28.74 -5.59 -13.49
CA ASN A 304 27.93 -4.57 -12.84
C ASN A 304 27.63 -3.31 -13.69
N ARG A 305 27.66 -3.45 -15.01
CA ARG A 305 27.21 -2.38 -15.92
C ARG A 305 25.69 -2.24 -15.82
N ASN A 306 25.16 -1.01 -15.94
CA ASN A 306 23.71 -0.74 -15.94
C ASN A 306 22.95 -1.09 -14.64
N THR A 307 23.60 -1.02 -13.47
CA THR A 307 22.92 -1.07 -12.16
C THR A 307 21.86 -0.01 -11.92
N SER A 308 21.73 0.98 -12.80
CA SER A 308 20.68 1.99 -12.76
C SER A 308 19.27 1.41 -12.92
N ASN A 309 19.17 0.13 -13.33
CA ASN A 309 17.92 -0.62 -13.42
C ASN A 309 17.62 -1.54 -12.21
N LEU A 310 18.41 -1.42 -11.15
CA LEU A 310 18.25 -2.21 -9.93
C LEU A 310 17.71 -1.34 -8.79
N TRP A 311 16.71 -1.86 -8.08
CA TRP A 311 15.92 -1.12 -7.09
C TRP A 311 15.78 -1.91 -5.79
N ARG A 312 15.65 -1.24 -4.65
CA ARG A 312 15.45 -1.87 -3.34
C ARG A 312 14.23 -1.26 -2.68
N PHE A 313 13.40 -2.08 -2.06
CA PHE A 313 12.27 -1.60 -1.27
C PHE A 313 12.72 -1.51 0.18
N ILE A 314 12.81 -0.28 0.71
CA ILE A 314 13.23 0.01 2.07
C ILE A 314 11.99 0.23 2.92
N LYS A 315 11.68 -0.72 3.80
CA LYS A 315 10.48 -0.68 4.65
C LYS A 315 10.57 0.47 5.66
N GLN A 316 9.46 1.20 5.83
CA GLN A 316 9.32 2.30 6.80
C GLN A 316 8.58 1.80 8.05
N GLU A 317 8.59 2.59 9.13
CA GLU A 317 7.93 2.23 10.41
C GLU A 317 6.41 2.04 10.27
N ASP A 318 5.78 2.75 9.34
CA ASP A 318 4.34 2.67 9.03
C ASP A 318 3.97 1.51 8.08
N GLY A 319 4.95 0.70 7.66
CA GLY A 319 4.76 -0.42 6.73
C GLY A 319 4.86 -0.04 5.25
N SER A 320 4.92 1.25 4.91
CA SER A 320 5.19 1.72 3.53
C SER A 320 6.65 1.46 3.12
N TYR A 321 6.98 1.71 1.85
CA TYR A 321 8.32 1.52 1.30
C TYR A 321 8.86 2.76 0.62
N LYS A 322 10.13 3.07 0.83
CA LYS A 322 10.90 3.93 -0.07
C LYS A 322 11.67 3.07 -1.06
N ILE A 323 11.59 3.40 -2.35
CA ILE A 323 12.22 2.59 -3.41
C ILE A 323 13.58 3.19 -3.76
N GLN A 324 14.68 2.53 -3.37
CA GLN A 324 16.05 3.02 -3.54
C GLN A 324 16.71 2.47 -4.81
N SER A 325 17.40 3.31 -5.58
CA SER A 325 18.30 2.88 -6.65
C SER A 325 19.55 2.20 -6.07
N ALA A 326 19.85 0.97 -6.49
CA ALA A 326 21.05 0.24 -6.06
C ALA A 326 22.35 0.82 -6.65
N ARG A 327 22.26 1.73 -7.62
CA ARG A 327 23.42 2.42 -8.23
C ARG A 327 23.77 3.74 -7.59
N THR A 328 22.78 4.53 -7.21
CA THR A 328 23.00 5.89 -6.68
C THR A 328 22.82 5.91 -5.17
N GLY A 329 21.95 5.06 -4.63
CA GLY A 329 21.50 5.13 -3.24
C GLY A 329 20.42 6.20 -3.00
N LYS A 330 19.98 6.91 -4.05
CA LYS A 330 18.84 7.84 -4.02
C LYS A 330 17.52 7.08 -4.14
N PHE A 331 16.43 7.72 -3.77
CA PHE A 331 15.09 7.13 -3.68
C PHE A 331 14.16 7.68 -4.75
N ALA A 332 13.27 6.83 -5.27
CA ALA A 332 12.20 7.24 -6.16
C ALA A 332 11.31 8.29 -5.49
N HIS A 333 10.92 9.30 -6.25
CA HIS A 333 10.20 10.48 -5.82
C HIS A 333 9.09 10.81 -6.83
N ASP A 334 7.88 10.99 -6.32
CA ASP A 334 6.69 11.41 -7.10
C ASP A 334 6.80 12.89 -7.48
N GLY A 335 7.48 13.16 -8.59
CA GLY A 335 7.66 14.49 -9.16
C GLY A 335 9.07 14.70 -9.70
N GLN A 336 9.19 15.52 -10.74
CA GLN A 336 10.46 15.94 -11.34
C GLN A 336 10.52 17.47 -11.39
N ILE A 337 11.72 18.02 -11.28
CA ILE A 337 11.99 19.42 -11.60
C ILE A 337 12.81 19.45 -12.89
N ASP A 338 12.34 20.17 -13.90
CA ASP A 338 13.06 20.32 -15.16
C ASP A 338 14.21 21.36 -15.04
N SER A 339 14.99 21.52 -16.10
CA SER A 339 16.11 22.47 -16.13
C SER A 339 15.71 23.95 -15.96
N ASN A 340 14.42 24.27 -16.09
CA ASN A 340 13.87 25.61 -15.91
C ASN A 340 13.29 25.82 -14.50
N GLY A 341 13.34 24.81 -13.63
CA GLY A 341 12.72 24.83 -12.31
C GLY A 341 11.22 24.54 -12.33
N GLN A 342 10.66 24.04 -13.44
CA GLN A 342 9.25 23.69 -13.55
C GLN A 342 9.01 22.29 -12.97
N SER A 343 8.00 22.16 -12.11
CA SER A 343 7.52 20.87 -11.62
C SER A 343 6.81 20.10 -12.75
N LEU A 344 7.20 18.86 -12.92
CA LEU A 344 6.61 17.87 -13.82
C LEU A 344 6.10 16.68 -13.00
N PRO A 345 5.05 15.97 -13.44
CA PRO A 345 4.47 14.84 -12.70
C PRO A 345 5.25 13.54 -12.87
N TRP A 346 6.49 13.60 -13.36
CA TRP A 346 7.27 12.41 -13.69
C TRP A 346 8.01 11.90 -12.46
N LEU A 347 8.09 10.58 -12.32
CA LEU A 347 8.89 9.93 -11.30
C LEU A 347 10.37 10.29 -11.50
N SER A 348 11.03 10.73 -10.43
CA SER A 348 12.46 11.04 -10.43
C SER A 348 13.14 10.41 -9.23
N GLN A 349 14.45 10.59 -9.07
CA GLN A 349 15.15 10.22 -7.85
C GLN A 349 15.53 11.45 -7.01
N THR A 350 15.40 11.35 -5.68
CA THR A 350 15.89 12.36 -4.73
C THR A 350 16.52 11.71 -3.51
N SER A 351 17.24 12.49 -2.70
CA SER A 351 17.85 11.99 -1.46
C SER A 351 16.81 11.60 -0.39
N ASP A 352 15.65 12.28 -0.37
CA ASP A 352 14.58 12.05 0.61
C ASP A 352 13.58 10.99 0.14
N GLY A 353 13.27 10.95 -1.16
CA GLY A 353 12.30 10.04 -1.78
C GLY A 353 10.85 10.28 -1.39
N THR A 354 9.97 9.48 -1.98
CA THR A 354 8.55 9.36 -1.63
C THR A 354 8.30 7.97 -1.03
N ALA A 355 7.41 7.89 -0.05
CA ALA A 355 6.93 6.61 0.48
C ALA A 355 5.80 6.06 -0.42
N PHE A 356 5.78 4.75 -0.61
CA PHE A 356 4.84 4.03 -1.47
C PHE A 356 4.23 2.83 -0.75
N GLU A 357 2.97 2.52 -1.03
CA GLU A 357 2.37 1.23 -0.70
C GLU A 357 2.62 0.27 -1.87
N VAL A 358 3.11 -0.94 -1.57
CA VAL A 358 3.45 -1.94 -2.59
C VAL A 358 2.53 -3.13 -2.40
N GLU A 359 1.68 -3.36 -3.40
CA GLU A 359 0.54 -4.25 -3.27
C GLU A 359 0.65 -5.39 -4.30
N PHE A 360 0.97 -6.58 -3.80
CA PHE A 360 1.12 -7.78 -4.61
C PHE A 360 -0.24 -8.42 -4.89
N PHE A 361 -0.40 -8.91 -6.12
CA PHE A 361 -1.64 -9.55 -6.55
C PHE A 361 -1.42 -10.86 -7.33
N ALA A 362 -0.19 -11.17 -7.76
CA ALA A 362 0.13 -12.43 -8.45
C ALA A 362 1.63 -12.79 -8.39
N SER A 363 1.98 -14.00 -8.87
CA SER A 363 3.36 -14.47 -9.15
C SER A 363 3.46 -15.13 -10.52
N ASP A 364 4.69 -15.32 -11.02
CA ASP A 364 4.97 -16.06 -12.26
C ASP A 364 4.43 -17.51 -12.17
N GLY A 365 3.58 -17.96 -13.09
CA GLY A 365 3.14 -19.37 -13.13
C GLY A 365 1.77 -19.56 -13.79
N ASP A 366 1.47 -20.78 -14.24
CA ASP A 366 0.15 -21.13 -14.82
C ASP A 366 -0.98 -21.08 -13.77
N LYS A 367 -0.63 -21.04 -12.48
CA LYS A 367 -1.55 -20.88 -11.36
C LYS A 367 -1.04 -19.77 -10.46
N ILE A 368 -1.84 -18.70 -10.30
CA ILE A 368 -1.47 -17.60 -9.41
C ILE A 368 -1.30 -18.11 -7.97
N SER A 369 -0.22 -17.70 -7.31
CA SER A 369 -0.06 -17.92 -5.87
C SER A 369 -1.04 -17.06 -5.07
N TYR A 370 -1.76 -17.68 -4.13
CA TYR A 370 -2.62 -16.96 -3.20
C TYR A 370 -1.92 -16.52 -1.91
N ASN A 371 -0.60 -16.70 -1.79
CA ASN A 371 0.21 -16.20 -0.67
C ASN A 371 0.16 -14.67 -0.46
N TYR A 372 -0.38 -13.93 -1.43
CA TYR A 372 -0.56 -12.48 -1.38
C TYR A 372 -1.98 -12.05 -0.96
N SER A 373 -2.93 -13.00 -0.88
CA SER A 373 -4.26 -12.75 -0.34
C SER A 373 -4.19 -12.57 1.17
N GLU A 374 -4.99 -11.64 1.68
CA GLU A 374 -5.23 -11.52 3.10
C GLU A 374 -6.47 -12.31 3.49
N ASP A 375 -6.33 -13.15 4.53
CA ASP A 375 -7.43 -13.86 5.20
C ASP A 375 -8.25 -12.89 6.06
N TRP A 376 -8.77 -11.82 5.45
CA TRP A 376 -9.44 -10.76 6.19
C TRP A 376 -10.74 -11.23 6.83
N MET A 377 -11.40 -12.26 6.27
CA MET A 377 -12.61 -12.83 6.85
C MET A 377 -12.32 -13.68 8.09
N ALA A 378 -11.07 -14.11 8.33
CA ALA A 378 -10.67 -14.87 9.52
C ALA A 378 -10.98 -14.14 10.83
N GLN A 379 -10.98 -12.80 10.80
CA GLN A 379 -11.24 -11.97 11.97
C GLN A 379 -12.74 -11.77 12.27
N LEU A 380 -13.62 -12.19 11.35
CA LEU A 380 -15.06 -11.99 11.49
C LEU A 380 -15.66 -12.92 12.55
N PRO A 381 -16.67 -12.47 13.32
CA PRO A 381 -17.41 -13.33 14.24
C PRO A 381 -18.12 -14.45 13.49
N ASP A 382 -17.92 -15.69 13.95
CA ASP A 382 -18.51 -16.89 13.37
C ASP A 382 -20.04 -16.88 13.31
N ASP A 383 -20.69 -16.23 14.29
CA ASP A 383 -22.15 -16.14 14.44
C ASP A 383 -22.78 -14.96 13.67
N ALA A 384 -21.97 -14.07 13.11
CA ALA A 384 -22.48 -13.03 12.22
C ALA A 384 -23.13 -13.67 10.99
N VAL A 385 -24.23 -13.09 10.52
CA VAL A 385 -24.85 -13.52 9.26
C VAL A 385 -24.03 -12.96 8.10
N LEU A 386 -23.76 -13.75 7.06
CA LEU A 386 -22.89 -13.31 5.97
C LEU A 386 -23.39 -12.02 5.29
N SER A 387 -24.71 -11.81 5.23
CA SER A 387 -25.31 -10.59 4.67
C SER A 387 -25.11 -9.31 5.49
N SER A 388 -24.55 -9.41 6.71
CA SER A 388 -24.11 -8.25 7.48
C SER A 388 -22.64 -7.88 7.25
N VAL A 389 -21.89 -8.71 6.51
CA VAL A 389 -20.50 -8.44 6.15
C VAL A 389 -20.46 -7.49 4.96
N ASN A 390 -19.60 -6.48 5.03
CA ASN A 390 -19.33 -5.57 3.92
C ASN A 390 -18.37 -6.26 2.96
N LEU A 391 -18.85 -6.57 1.77
CA LEU A 391 -18.11 -7.37 0.80
C LEU A 391 -17.66 -6.48 -0.37
N PRO A 392 -16.35 -6.32 -0.62
CA PRO A 392 -15.89 -5.79 -1.90
C PRO A 392 -16.31 -6.78 -3.00
N GLY A 393 -16.97 -6.24 -4.02
CA GLY A 393 -17.48 -7.01 -5.14
C GLY A 393 -16.99 -6.49 -6.48
N SER A 394 -17.01 -7.37 -7.48
CA SER A 394 -16.62 -7.06 -8.86
C SER A 394 -17.81 -7.20 -9.81
N HIS A 395 -18.15 -6.12 -10.52
CA HIS A 395 -19.10 -6.16 -11.63
C HIS A 395 -18.43 -6.79 -12.86
N ASP A 396 -19.13 -7.70 -13.56
CA ASP A 396 -18.61 -8.40 -14.75
C ASP A 396 -17.18 -8.92 -14.56
N ALA A 397 -16.99 -9.80 -13.57
CA ALA A 397 -15.67 -10.15 -13.03
C ALA A 397 -14.68 -10.70 -14.08
N GLY A 398 -15.17 -11.33 -15.15
CA GLY A 398 -14.32 -11.92 -16.19
C GLY A 398 -13.72 -10.93 -17.19
N THR A 399 -14.09 -9.64 -17.15
CA THR A 399 -13.84 -8.68 -18.24
C THR A 399 -12.46 -7.99 -18.19
N ALA A 400 -11.46 -8.67 -17.63
CA ALA A 400 -10.07 -8.22 -17.61
C ALA A 400 -9.43 -8.24 -19.00
N ALA A 401 -9.76 -9.26 -19.78
CA ALA A 401 -9.35 -9.42 -21.17
C ALA A 401 -10.55 -9.91 -21.98
N ILE A 402 -10.80 -9.27 -23.12
CA ILE A 402 -11.93 -9.57 -24.00
C ILE A 402 -11.43 -9.70 -25.44
N VAL A 403 -11.87 -10.77 -26.11
CA VAL A 403 -11.54 -11.04 -27.51
C VAL A 403 -12.11 -9.94 -28.41
N GLU A 404 -11.28 -9.47 -29.36
CA GLU A 404 -11.62 -8.43 -30.35
C GLU A 404 -12.03 -7.06 -29.76
N ASP A 405 -11.74 -6.80 -28.48
CA ASP A 405 -11.94 -5.50 -27.85
C ASP A 405 -10.69 -4.60 -27.95
N GLY A 406 -10.86 -3.32 -27.66
CA GLY A 406 -9.77 -2.35 -27.55
C GLY A 406 -9.13 -2.35 -26.16
N ILE A 407 -8.03 -1.59 -26.04
CA ILE A 407 -7.41 -1.28 -24.74
C ILE A 407 -8.44 -0.58 -23.82
N PRO A 408 -8.37 -0.75 -22.48
CA PRO A 408 -9.43 -0.33 -21.56
C PRO A 408 -9.86 1.16 -21.65
N GLN A 409 -8.98 2.03 -22.15
CA GLN A 409 -9.20 3.47 -22.34
C GLN A 409 -10.23 3.80 -23.42
N VAL A 410 -10.49 2.88 -24.35
CA VAL A 410 -11.48 3.01 -25.43
C VAL A 410 -12.47 1.85 -25.49
N SER A 411 -12.30 0.85 -24.63
CA SER A 411 -13.19 -0.29 -24.51
C SER A 411 -14.57 0.13 -23.98
N PHE A 412 -15.61 -0.53 -24.49
CA PHE A 412 -16.98 -0.40 -23.96
C PHE A 412 -17.41 -1.61 -23.12
N THR A 413 -16.56 -2.62 -23.02
CA THR A 413 -16.90 -3.94 -22.45
C THR A 413 -15.98 -4.34 -21.29
N SER A 414 -14.76 -3.81 -21.22
CA SER A 414 -13.84 -4.03 -20.10
C SER A 414 -14.34 -3.31 -18.86
N CYS A 415 -14.64 -4.08 -17.81
CA CYS A 415 -15.07 -3.57 -16.51
C CYS A 415 -14.06 -3.87 -15.41
N GLN A 416 -13.03 -4.68 -15.67
CA GLN A 416 -11.98 -5.02 -14.72
C GLN A 416 -10.59 -4.88 -15.35
N LYS A 417 -9.57 -4.63 -14.52
CA LYS A 417 -8.15 -4.74 -14.91
C LYS A 417 -7.49 -6.01 -14.39
N TYR A 418 -8.11 -6.66 -13.41
CA TYR A 418 -7.63 -7.88 -12.78
C TYR A 418 -8.39 -9.08 -13.32
N TYR A 419 -7.69 -10.13 -13.73
CA TYR A 419 -8.21 -11.47 -13.94
C TYR A 419 -8.85 -12.00 -12.66
N TYR A 420 -9.73 -12.99 -12.80
CA TYR A 420 -10.59 -13.48 -11.72
C TYR A 420 -9.78 -13.90 -10.47
N GLU A 421 -8.73 -14.67 -10.68
CA GLU A 421 -7.85 -15.15 -9.63
C GLU A 421 -7.07 -14.02 -8.93
N GLU A 422 -6.73 -12.94 -9.64
CA GLU A 422 -6.07 -11.77 -9.03
C GLU A 422 -7.05 -10.98 -8.15
N GLN A 423 -8.33 -10.93 -8.53
CA GLN A 423 -9.37 -10.26 -7.75
C GLN A 423 -9.50 -10.88 -6.35
N LEU A 424 -9.34 -12.21 -6.24
CA LEU A 424 -9.29 -12.92 -4.95
C LEU A 424 -8.10 -12.45 -4.09
N ASN A 425 -6.91 -12.24 -4.70
CA ASN A 425 -5.72 -11.74 -4.01
C ASN A 425 -5.86 -10.29 -3.53
N VAL A 426 -6.59 -9.44 -4.24
CA VAL A 426 -6.85 -8.05 -3.80
C VAL A 426 -8.07 -7.93 -2.87
N GLY A 427 -8.64 -9.05 -2.41
CA GLY A 427 -9.63 -9.09 -1.33
C GLY A 427 -11.09 -9.19 -1.77
N VAL A 428 -11.39 -9.28 -3.07
CA VAL A 428 -12.77 -9.42 -3.57
C VAL A 428 -13.37 -10.75 -3.12
N ARG A 429 -14.63 -10.71 -2.65
CA ARG A 429 -15.39 -11.90 -2.20
C ARG A 429 -16.81 -11.96 -2.75
N SER A 430 -17.24 -11.01 -3.57
CA SER A 430 -18.54 -11.02 -4.26
C SER A 430 -18.36 -10.84 -5.76
N PHE A 431 -18.81 -11.80 -6.57
CA PHE A 431 -18.55 -11.81 -8.01
C PHE A 431 -19.83 -11.86 -8.83
N ASP A 432 -19.96 -10.96 -9.81
CA ASP A 432 -20.96 -11.02 -10.88
C ASP A 432 -20.37 -11.74 -12.09
N ILE A 433 -20.83 -12.98 -12.32
CA ILE A 433 -20.37 -13.87 -13.38
C ILE A 433 -21.43 -13.96 -14.48
N ARG A 434 -21.08 -13.50 -15.68
CA ARG A 434 -21.95 -13.50 -16.84
C ARG A 434 -21.44 -14.43 -17.92
N CYS A 435 -22.31 -15.29 -18.42
CA CYS A 435 -21.88 -16.43 -19.23
C CYS A 435 -22.81 -16.76 -20.39
N ASN A 436 -22.29 -17.59 -21.29
CA ASN A 436 -22.98 -18.17 -22.43
C ASN A 436 -22.71 -19.68 -22.47
N ALA A 437 -23.76 -20.49 -22.31
CA ALA A 437 -23.67 -21.94 -22.49
C ALA A 437 -23.92 -22.31 -23.95
N LEU A 438 -22.91 -22.91 -24.59
CA LEU A 438 -22.88 -23.13 -26.04
C LEU A 438 -23.88 -24.18 -26.55
N SER A 439 -24.48 -24.98 -25.67
CA SER A 439 -25.54 -25.94 -26.03
C SER A 439 -26.40 -26.34 -24.83
N ASP A 440 -27.55 -27.00 -25.07
CA ASP A 440 -28.43 -27.54 -24.03
C ASP A 440 -27.80 -28.68 -23.20
N ASP A 441 -26.68 -29.25 -23.66
CA ASP A 441 -25.94 -30.33 -22.98
C ASP A 441 -24.52 -29.88 -22.59
N ALA A 442 -24.31 -28.57 -22.44
CA ALA A 442 -23.02 -27.96 -22.08
C ALA A 442 -22.42 -28.56 -20.79
N ALA A 443 -21.14 -28.93 -20.85
CA ALA A 443 -20.31 -29.08 -19.65
C ALA A 443 -19.85 -27.70 -19.15
N LEU A 444 -19.23 -27.64 -17.96
CA LEU A 444 -18.70 -26.37 -17.40
C LEU A 444 -17.71 -25.68 -18.35
N SER A 445 -16.89 -26.46 -19.07
CA SER A 445 -15.94 -25.95 -20.09
C SER A 445 -16.62 -25.40 -21.34
N ASP A 446 -17.89 -25.74 -21.57
CA ASP A 446 -18.70 -25.24 -22.69
C ASP A 446 -19.56 -24.02 -22.26
N VAL A 447 -19.39 -23.55 -21.03
CA VAL A 447 -20.00 -22.33 -20.52
C VAL A 447 -18.93 -21.25 -20.47
N ILE A 448 -18.85 -20.46 -21.54
CA ILE A 448 -17.86 -19.38 -21.66
C ILE A 448 -18.33 -18.13 -20.93
N ILE A 449 -17.39 -17.34 -20.40
CA ILE A 449 -17.66 -16.06 -19.75
C ILE A 449 -17.70 -14.97 -20.81
N ILE A 450 -18.73 -14.13 -20.77
CA ILE A 450 -19.01 -13.11 -21.80
C ILE A 450 -19.45 -11.80 -21.18
N HIS A 451 -19.46 -10.73 -22.00
CA HIS A 451 -20.12 -9.47 -21.66
C HIS A 451 -21.27 -9.17 -22.63
N GLY A 452 -22.51 -9.32 -22.18
CA GLY A 452 -23.72 -8.91 -22.88
C GLY A 452 -24.23 -9.85 -23.98
N ASN A 453 -23.39 -10.34 -24.89
CA ASN A 453 -23.77 -11.31 -25.93
C ASN A 453 -22.59 -12.19 -26.40
N GLU A 454 -22.89 -13.20 -27.21
CA GLU A 454 -21.92 -14.17 -27.76
C GLU A 454 -20.73 -13.58 -28.53
N ARG A 455 -20.71 -12.28 -28.84
CA ARG A 455 -19.54 -11.68 -29.51
C ARG A 455 -18.38 -11.43 -28.55
N TRP A 456 -18.68 -11.04 -27.32
CA TRP A 456 -17.68 -10.48 -26.40
C TRP A 456 -17.21 -11.53 -25.40
N HIS A 457 -16.38 -12.44 -25.88
CA HIS A 457 -15.79 -13.51 -25.07
C HIS A 457 -14.68 -12.98 -24.17
N CYS A 458 -14.69 -13.38 -22.91
CA CYS A 458 -13.62 -13.09 -21.97
C CYS A 458 -12.51 -14.14 -22.09
N SER A 459 -11.27 -13.76 -21.80
CA SER A 459 -10.11 -14.64 -21.92
C SER A 459 -9.33 -14.76 -20.61
N ASN A 460 -8.70 -15.91 -20.43
CA ASN A 460 -7.65 -16.11 -19.44
C ASN A 460 -6.37 -15.36 -19.86
N ARG A 461 -5.39 -15.29 -18.94
CA ARG A 461 -4.05 -14.70 -19.17
C ARG A 461 -3.30 -15.30 -20.37
N ASP A 462 -3.50 -16.58 -20.63
CA ASP A 462 -2.90 -17.30 -21.77
C ASP A 462 -3.66 -17.11 -23.09
N ALA A 463 -4.63 -16.18 -23.11
CA ALA A 463 -5.52 -15.86 -24.22
C ALA A 463 -6.48 -16.99 -24.65
N THR A 464 -6.66 -18.02 -23.82
CA THR A 464 -7.74 -19.01 -24.00
C THR A 464 -9.09 -18.46 -23.51
N ASP A 465 -10.21 -19.03 -23.97
CA ASP A 465 -11.54 -18.65 -23.48
C ASP A 465 -11.64 -18.87 -21.96
N LEU A 466 -12.08 -17.84 -21.23
CA LEU A 466 -12.42 -17.96 -19.82
C LEU A 466 -13.76 -18.69 -19.71
N THR A 467 -13.80 -19.78 -18.94
CA THR A 467 -15.00 -20.61 -18.76
C THR A 467 -15.48 -20.63 -17.32
N LEU A 468 -16.72 -21.07 -17.10
CA LEU A 468 -17.25 -21.29 -15.76
C LEU A 468 -16.47 -22.39 -15.01
N ASP A 469 -15.90 -23.36 -15.71
CA ASP A 469 -14.99 -24.35 -15.13
C ASP A 469 -13.75 -23.67 -14.52
N ASN A 470 -13.14 -22.70 -15.22
CA ASN A 470 -12.00 -21.94 -14.70
C ASN A 470 -12.39 -21.20 -13.41
N ILE A 471 -13.48 -20.43 -13.45
CA ILE A 471 -13.96 -19.63 -12.31
C ILE A 471 -14.23 -20.49 -11.07
N LEU A 472 -14.94 -21.60 -11.23
CA LEU A 472 -15.31 -22.49 -10.12
C LEU A 472 -14.09 -23.23 -9.56
N ASN A 473 -13.21 -23.74 -10.43
CA ASN A 473 -11.99 -24.43 -9.97
C ASN A 473 -11.03 -23.48 -9.24
N GLU A 474 -10.89 -22.24 -9.71
CA GLU A 474 -10.08 -21.23 -9.01
C GLU A 474 -10.71 -20.79 -7.68
N SER A 475 -12.05 -20.69 -7.61
CA SER A 475 -12.76 -20.46 -6.35
C SER A 475 -12.49 -21.56 -5.32
N VAL A 476 -12.60 -22.83 -5.74
CA VAL A 476 -12.34 -23.98 -4.87
C VAL A 476 -10.89 -23.99 -4.40
N ARG A 477 -9.93 -23.79 -5.31
CA ARG A 477 -8.50 -23.72 -4.96
C ARG A 477 -8.22 -22.61 -3.95
N PHE A 478 -8.78 -21.42 -4.17
CA PHE A 478 -8.64 -20.32 -3.24
C PHE A 478 -9.18 -20.68 -1.85
N LEU A 479 -10.36 -21.30 -1.77
CA LEU A 479 -10.97 -21.70 -0.50
C LEU A 479 -10.24 -22.86 0.19
N ASP A 480 -9.59 -23.76 -0.57
CA ASP A 480 -8.71 -24.80 -0.03
C ASP A 480 -7.45 -24.17 0.63
N GLU A 481 -6.87 -23.15 -0.01
CA GLU A 481 -5.68 -22.43 0.50
C GLU A 481 -6.03 -21.44 1.63
N HIS A 482 -7.25 -20.89 1.61
CA HIS A 482 -7.77 -19.86 2.51
C HIS A 482 -9.11 -20.27 3.14
N PRO A 483 -9.13 -21.30 4.01
CA PRO A 483 -10.37 -21.92 4.50
C PRO A 483 -11.20 -21.02 5.42
N THR A 484 -10.67 -19.88 5.87
CA THR A 484 -11.42 -18.89 6.65
C THR A 484 -12.29 -17.99 5.80
N GLU A 485 -12.06 -17.97 4.49
CA GLU A 485 -12.73 -17.09 3.54
C GLU A 485 -14.01 -17.74 2.97
N THR A 486 -14.84 -16.95 2.31
CA THR A 486 -16.01 -17.43 1.54
C THR A 486 -16.18 -16.60 0.28
N VAL A 487 -16.78 -17.18 -0.75
CA VAL A 487 -17.07 -16.49 -2.00
C VAL A 487 -18.58 -16.42 -2.19
N VAL A 488 -19.11 -15.23 -2.46
CA VAL A 488 -20.48 -15.05 -2.95
C VAL A 488 -20.44 -14.89 -4.47
N MET A 489 -21.18 -15.73 -5.20
CA MET A 489 -21.11 -15.77 -6.66
C MET A 489 -22.52 -15.65 -7.25
N MET A 490 -22.77 -14.55 -7.95
CA MET A 490 -23.98 -14.37 -8.74
C MET A 490 -23.73 -14.83 -10.18
N VAL A 491 -24.52 -15.80 -10.64
CA VAL A 491 -24.39 -16.35 -12.00
C VAL A 491 -25.57 -15.91 -12.86
N LYS A 492 -25.27 -15.35 -14.04
CA LYS A 492 -26.26 -14.88 -15.01
C LYS A 492 -25.93 -15.38 -16.44
N PRO A 493 -26.88 -16.02 -17.15
CA PRO A 493 -26.75 -16.18 -18.59
C PRO A 493 -27.03 -14.84 -19.28
N ASP A 494 -26.04 -14.31 -19.99
CA ASP A 494 -26.22 -13.16 -20.88
C ASP A 494 -26.63 -13.60 -22.30
N ASP A 495 -26.23 -14.82 -22.70
CA ASP A 495 -26.60 -15.43 -23.97
C ASP A 495 -26.65 -16.97 -23.85
N GLY A 496 -27.03 -17.63 -24.94
CA GLY A 496 -26.98 -19.10 -25.06
C GLY A 496 -28.03 -19.85 -24.27
N SER A 497 -27.73 -21.12 -23.97
CA SER A 497 -28.69 -22.04 -23.34
C SER A 497 -28.73 -21.92 -21.82
N THR A 498 -29.81 -21.35 -21.27
CA THR A 498 -30.07 -21.42 -19.82
C THR A 498 -30.15 -22.86 -19.31
N VAL A 499 -30.67 -23.80 -20.11
CA VAL A 499 -30.78 -25.22 -19.72
C VAL A 499 -29.40 -25.86 -19.64
N GLY A 500 -28.53 -25.56 -20.61
CA GLY A 500 -27.13 -25.98 -20.60
C GLY A 500 -26.41 -25.47 -19.35
N LEU A 501 -26.56 -24.18 -19.02
CA LEU A 501 -26.00 -23.59 -17.80
C LEU A 501 -26.49 -24.32 -16.54
N VAL A 502 -27.79 -24.59 -16.43
CA VAL A 502 -28.37 -25.29 -15.27
C VAL A 502 -27.77 -26.70 -15.12
N LYS A 503 -27.64 -27.45 -16.22
CA LYS A 503 -27.01 -28.79 -16.20
C LYS A 503 -25.53 -28.72 -15.83
N ALA A 504 -24.79 -27.74 -16.36
CA ALA A 504 -23.39 -27.54 -16.05
C ALA A 504 -23.20 -27.23 -14.56
N MET A 505 -23.96 -26.27 -14.01
CA MET A 505 -23.98 -25.96 -12.57
C MET A 505 -24.38 -27.16 -11.72
N ALA A 506 -25.37 -27.94 -12.16
CA ALA A 506 -25.80 -29.13 -11.46
C ALA A 506 -24.68 -30.17 -11.37
N SER A 507 -23.91 -30.34 -12.44
CA SER A 507 -22.78 -31.27 -12.46
C SER A 507 -21.71 -30.89 -11.43
N PHE A 508 -21.41 -29.59 -11.30
CA PHE A 508 -20.50 -29.06 -10.29
C PHE A 508 -21.04 -29.29 -8.87
N ILE A 509 -22.25 -28.82 -8.58
CA ILE A 509 -22.86 -28.93 -7.24
C ILE A 509 -22.95 -30.41 -6.82
N LYS A 510 -23.34 -31.29 -7.74
CA LYS A 510 -23.40 -32.74 -7.46
C LYS A 510 -22.03 -33.32 -7.12
N ALA A 511 -20.98 -32.90 -7.84
CA ALA A 511 -19.62 -33.32 -7.56
C ALA A 511 -19.15 -32.84 -6.18
N GLU A 512 -19.42 -31.57 -5.84
CA GLU A 512 -19.08 -31.00 -4.53
C GLU A 512 -19.83 -31.64 -3.38
N VAL A 513 -21.14 -31.84 -3.51
CA VAL A 513 -21.96 -32.52 -2.50
C VAL A 513 -21.47 -33.95 -2.24
N ALA A 514 -20.98 -34.65 -3.27
CA ALA A 514 -20.42 -35.99 -3.12
C ALA A 514 -19.12 -36.03 -2.29
N LYS A 515 -18.43 -34.89 -2.12
CA LYS A 515 -17.24 -34.77 -1.26
C LYS A 515 -17.56 -34.71 0.24
N GLY A 516 -18.83 -34.53 0.63
CA GLY A 516 -19.24 -34.49 2.05
C GLY A 516 -18.69 -33.27 2.78
N ASP A 517 -17.89 -33.47 3.82
CA ASP A 517 -17.36 -32.38 4.66
C ASP A 517 -16.43 -31.42 3.86
N GLU A 518 -15.77 -31.92 2.81
CA GLU A 518 -14.92 -31.16 1.87
C GLU A 518 -15.73 -30.47 0.75
N CYS A 519 -17.06 -30.45 0.82
CA CYS A 519 -17.90 -29.77 -0.17
C CYS A 519 -17.65 -28.26 -0.15
N HIS A 520 -17.34 -27.63 -1.28
CA HIS A 520 -17.13 -26.18 -1.33
C HIS A 520 -18.40 -25.40 -1.68
N VAL A 521 -19.58 -26.02 -1.63
CA VAL A 521 -20.85 -25.33 -1.94
C VAL A 521 -21.68 -25.19 -0.67
N TRP A 522 -22.22 -24.00 -0.46
CA TRP A 522 -23.24 -23.79 0.57
C TRP A 522 -24.53 -24.53 0.18
N THR A 523 -24.96 -25.47 1.03
CA THR A 523 -26.10 -26.36 0.79
C THR A 523 -27.26 -26.14 1.77
N GLY A 524 -27.27 -25.02 2.49
CA GLY A 524 -28.40 -24.60 3.31
C GLY A 524 -29.46 -23.80 2.55
N ASN A 525 -30.51 -23.39 3.26
CA ASN A 525 -31.62 -22.65 2.65
C ASN A 525 -31.62 -21.16 3.00
N GLU A 526 -31.18 -20.84 4.21
CA GLU A 526 -31.05 -19.50 4.75
C GLU A 526 -29.78 -18.82 4.22
N ILE A 527 -29.63 -17.53 4.54
CA ILE A 527 -28.35 -16.84 4.46
C ILE A 527 -27.43 -17.47 5.52
N PRO A 528 -26.26 -18.00 5.15
CA PRO A 528 -25.38 -18.66 6.11
C PRO A 528 -24.83 -17.68 7.14
N SER A 529 -24.55 -18.17 8.34
CA SER A 529 -23.59 -17.52 9.23
C SER A 529 -22.19 -17.52 8.60
N VAL A 530 -21.31 -16.62 9.03
CA VAL A 530 -19.92 -16.60 8.57
C VAL A 530 -19.28 -17.98 8.77
N LYS A 531 -19.48 -18.61 9.92
CA LYS A 531 -18.98 -19.96 10.22
C LYS A 531 -19.40 -21.01 9.21
N GLU A 532 -20.66 -20.98 8.78
CA GLU A 532 -21.21 -21.91 7.80
C GLU A 532 -20.73 -21.62 6.38
N ALA A 533 -20.40 -20.36 6.10
CA ALA A 533 -19.92 -19.91 4.80
C ALA A 533 -18.41 -20.15 4.59
N ARG A 534 -17.60 -20.23 5.66
CA ARG A 534 -16.15 -20.47 5.57
C ARG A 534 -15.84 -21.71 4.72
N GLY A 535 -14.94 -21.55 3.74
CA GLY A 535 -14.57 -22.59 2.79
C GLY A 535 -15.67 -22.93 1.77
N LYS A 536 -16.72 -22.10 1.65
CA LYS A 536 -17.86 -22.35 0.73
C LYS A 536 -18.05 -21.22 -0.27
N ILE A 537 -18.60 -21.59 -1.42
CA ILE A 537 -19.20 -20.73 -2.43
C ILE A 537 -20.70 -20.64 -2.13
N VAL A 538 -21.21 -19.42 -1.96
CA VAL A 538 -22.62 -19.10 -1.78
C VAL A 538 -23.18 -18.57 -3.09
N PHE A 539 -23.99 -19.37 -3.77
CA PHE A 539 -24.55 -18.99 -5.07
C PHE A 539 -25.78 -18.08 -4.94
N LEU A 540 -25.89 -17.15 -5.90
CA LEU A 540 -27.13 -16.50 -6.31
C LEU A 540 -27.29 -16.70 -7.81
N ARG A 541 -28.53 -16.72 -8.31
CA ARG A 541 -28.78 -16.93 -9.75
C ARG A 541 -29.72 -15.89 -10.33
N ARG A 542 -29.41 -15.39 -11.53
CA ARG A 542 -30.28 -14.54 -12.34
C ARG A 542 -30.92 -15.32 -13.49
N TYR A 543 -31.36 -16.55 -13.20
CA TYR A 543 -32.05 -17.42 -14.15
C TYR A 543 -33.00 -18.39 -13.45
N GLU A 544 -34.04 -18.81 -14.16
CA GLU A 544 -35.02 -19.80 -13.68
C GLU A 544 -34.55 -21.23 -14.00
N ILE A 545 -34.93 -22.19 -13.16
CA ILE A 545 -34.80 -23.62 -13.48
C ILE A 545 -36.13 -24.13 -14.05
N ASP A 546 -36.15 -24.41 -15.36
CA ASP A 546 -37.27 -25.07 -16.01
C ASP A 546 -37.27 -26.58 -15.69
N LYS A 547 -38.02 -26.98 -14.67
CA LYS A 547 -38.16 -28.37 -14.22
C LYS A 547 -38.69 -29.33 -15.28
N SER A 548 -39.33 -28.83 -16.34
CA SER A 548 -39.77 -29.68 -17.44
C SER A 548 -38.60 -30.15 -18.32
N LYS A 549 -37.49 -29.41 -18.31
CA LYS A 549 -36.27 -29.69 -19.07
C LYS A 549 -35.16 -30.29 -18.20
N TYR A 550 -35.05 -29.85 -16.95
CA TYR A 550 -34.12 -30.38 -15.96
C TYR A 550 -34.70 -30.25 -14.56
N ASP A 551 -34.92 -31.38 -13.87
CA ASP A 551 -35.38 -31.41 -12.46
C ASP A 551 -34.20 -31.73 -11.54
N PRO A 552 -33.68 -30.76 -10.75
CA PRO A 552 -32.56 -31.00 -9.83
C PRO A 552 -32.79 -32.17 -8.86
N ALA A 553 -34.04 -32.42 -8.47
CA ALA A 553 -34.37 -33.50 -7.55
C ALA A 553 -34.08 -34.89 -8.14
N ALA A 554 -34.11 -35.04 -9.47
CA ALA A 554 -33.76 -36.29 -10.15
C ALA A 554 -32.28 -36.67 -9.95
N ASP A 555 -31.43 -35.67 -9.70
CA ASP A 555 -30.01 -35.83 -9.38
C ASP A 555 -29.70 -35.75 -7.88
N GLY A 556 -30.73 -35.73 -7.04
CA GLY A 556 -30.60 -35.62 -5.58
C GLY A 556 -30.21 -34.22 -5.11
N LEU A 557 -30.41 -33.19 -5.94
CA LEU A 557 -30.06 -31.81 -5.64
C LEU A 557 -31.29 -31.00 -5.21
N GLN A 558 -31.06 -30.00 -4.35
CA GLN A 558 -32.09 -28.99 -4.05
C GLN A 558 -31.89 -27.76 -4.94
N GLU A 559 -32.97 -27.18 -5.45
CA GLU A 559 -32.90 -25.95 -6.26
C GLU A 559 -32.18 -24.80 -5.56
N ARG A 560 -32.30 -24.71 -4.23
CA ARG A 560 -31.68 -23.66 -3.42
C ARG A 560 -30.15 -23.71 -3.43
N TRP A 561 -29.56 -24.87 -3.72
CA TRP A 561 -28.11 -25.01 -3.85
C TRP A 561 -27.55 -24.32 -5.11
N PHE A 562 -28.41 -24.00 -6.08
CA PHE A 562 -28.07 -23.17 -7.24
C PHE A 562 -28.18 -21.67 -6.94
N GLY A 563 -28.57 -21.31 -5.72
CA GLY A 563 -28.78 -19.95 -5.27
C GLY A 563 -30.24 -19.49 -5.29
N ILE A 564 -30.45 -18.30 -4.69
CA ILE A 564 -31.76 -17.63 -4.68
C ILE A 564 -32.12 -17.22 -6.12
N ASP A 565 -33.37 -17.46 -6.50
CA ASP A 565 -33.87 -17.11 -7.83
C ASP A 565 -34.16 -15.61 -7.94
N LEU A 566 -33.23 -14.92 -8.59
CA LEU A 566 -33.29 -13.50 -8.92
C LEU A 566 -33.48 -13.29 -10.43
N SER A 567 -34.13 -14.22 -11.14
CA SER A 567 -34.42 -14.10 -12.58
C SER A 567 -35.15 -12.80 -12.96
N LYS A 568 -35.93 -12.24 -12.02
CA LYS A 568 -36.69 -10.99 -12.18
C LYS A 568 -35.89 -9.73 -11.85
N TRP A 569 -34.57 -9.83 -11.71
CA TRP A 569 -33.70 -8.68 -11.43
C TRP A 569 -33.95 -7.51 -12.40
N ASP A 570 -34.11 -7.82 -13.68
CA ASP A 570 -34.25 -6.85 -14.76
C ASP A 570 -35.70 -6.34 -14.96
N ASP A 571 -36.67 -6.88 -14.21
CA ASP A 571 -38.05 -6.40 -14.21
C ASP A 571 -38.21 -5.11 -13.38
N HIS A 572 -37.20 -4.75 -12.59
CA HIS A 572 -37.22 -3.61 -11.68
C HIS A 572 -36.68 -2.33 -12.32
N SER A 573 -37.28 -1.19 -11.97
CA SER A 573 -36.87 0.14 -12.47
C SER A 573 -35.98 0.86 -11.46
N TYR A 574 -34.67 0.57 -11.49
CA TYR A 574 -33.70 1.15 -10.54
C TYR A 574 -33.51 2.67 -10.67
N GLY A 575 -33.92 3.27 -11.79
CA GLY A 575 -33.85 4.72 -12.00
C GLY A 575 -34.92 5.53 -11.25
N ASP A 576 -35.96 4.87 -10.72
CA ASP A 576 -37.10 5.57 -10.10
C ASP A 576 -36.76 6.11 -8.71
N THR A 577 -35.80 5.49 -8.02
CA THR A 577 -35.42 5.81 -6.64
C THR A 577 -33.91 5.82 -6.48
N LYS A 578 -33.39 6.81 -5.74
CA LYS A 578 -31.96 7.04 -5.54
C LYS A 578 -31.36 6.20 -4.39
N TYR A 579 -31.90 5.01 -4.14
CA TYR A 579 -31.49 4.09 -3.07
C TYR A 579 -31.83 2.65 -3.48
N ALA A 580 -31.36 1.65 -2.73
CA ALA A 580 -31.63 0.25 -3.04
C ALA A 580 -33.09 -0.13 -2.78
N ILE A 581 -33.69 -0.82 -3.75
CA ILE A 581 -35.07 -1.27 -3.71
C ILE A 581 -35.16 -2.76 -3.41
N LYS A 582 -36.27 -3.18 -2.81
CA LYS A 582 -36.53 -4.59 -2.56
C LYS A 582 -36.87 -5.31 -3.86
N ILE A 583 -35.99 -6.19 -4.31
CA ILE A 583 -36.17 -6.95 -5.55
C ILE A 583 -36.65 -8.38 -5.32
N TYR A 584 -36.46 -8.89 -4.09
CA TYR A 584 -36.90 -10.21 -3.65
C TYR A 584 -37.51 -10.11 -2.24
N GLY A 585 -38.76 -10.57 -2.11
CA GLY A 585 -39.52 -10.60 -0.85
C GLY A 585 -38.98 -11.63 0.14
N GLN A 586 -39.29 -11.49 1.44
CA GLN A 586 -38.95 -12.52 2.43
C GLN A 586 -39.62 -13.83 2.04
N ASP A 587 -38.82 -14.78 1.57
CA ASP A 587 -39.27 -16.14 1.31
C ASP A 587 -39.56 -16.88 2.62
N GLN A 588 -39.91 -18.17 2.52
CA GLN A 588 -40.19 -19.01 3.69
C GLN A 588 -38.98 -19.20 4.63
N TYR A 589 -37.78 -18.82 4.21
CA TYR A 589 -36.53 -18.85 4.97
C TYR A 589 -36.14 -17.46 5.50
N GLY A 590 -37.02 -16.45 5.33
CA GLY A 590 -36.78 -15.08 5.78
C GLY A 590 -35.81 -14.28 4.90
N THR A 591 -35.37 -14.83 3.77
CA THR A 591 -34.37 -14.20 2.91
C THR A 591 -34.97 -13.10 2.06
N ALA A 592 -34.42 -11.89 2.11
CA ALA A 592 -34.78 -10.79 1.21
C ALA A 592 -33.54 -10.24 0.49
N VAL A 593 -33.76 -9.66 -0.70
CA VAL A 593 -32.70 -9.05 -1.50
C VAL A 593 -33.10 -7.64 -1.88
N TYR A 594 -32.17 -6.71 -1.68
CA TYR A 594 -32.25 -5.31 -2.07
C TYR A 594 -31.13 -5.01 -3.05
N ALA A 595 -31.43 -4.20 -4.06
CA ALA A 595 -30.45 -3.83 -5.06
C ALA A 595 -30.60 -2.37 -5.50
N GLN A 596 -29.46 -1.73 -5.69
CA GLN A 596 -29.30 -0.57 -6.53
C GLN A 596 -28.53 -1.02 -7.77
N ASP A 597 -29.11 -0.81 -8.95
CA ASP A 597 -28.49 -1.15 -10.23
C ASP A 597 -28.91 -0.13 -11.31
N ALA A 598 -28.82 1.16 -11.01
CA ALA A 598 -29.09 2.22 -11.98
C ALA A 598 -27.92 2.35 -12.99
N TYR A 599 -27.60 1.27 -13.70
CA TYR A 599 -26.45 1.15 -14.61
C TYR A 599 -26.57 2.10 -15.81
N SER A 600 -27.78 2.49 -16.20
CA SER A 600 -28.00 3.39 -17.34
C SER A 600 -27.71 4.87 -17.04
N GLU A 601 -27.12 5.20 -15.89
CA GLU A 601 -26.73 6.57 -15.53
C GLU A 601 -25.31 6.92 -16.01
N ASN A 602 -24.95 8.21 -15.97
CA ASN A 602 -23.55 8.65 -16.07
C ASN A 602 -22.96 8.84 -14.66
N ALA A 603 -21.66 9.13 -14.54
CA ALA A 603 -20.99 9.31 -13.25
C ALA A 603 -21.74 10.27 -12.31
N ASN A 604 -22.07 11.48 -12.79
CA ASN A 604 -22.73 12.51 -11.99
C ASN A 604 -24.13 12.10 -11.50
N GLY A 605 -24.88 11.33 -12.29
CA GLY A 605 -26.19 10.84 -11.89
C GLY A 605 -26.12 9.59 -11.01
N LYS A 606 -25.15 8.71 -11.28
CA LYS A 606 -24.95 7.44 -10.59
C LYS A 606 -24.55 7.64 -9.14
N ILE A 607 -23.69 8.63 -8.86
CA ILE A 607 -23.20 8.90 -7.50
C ILE A 607 -24.34 9.12 -6.50
N GLU A 608 -25.44 9.76 -6.91
CA GLU A 608 -26.61 9.98 -6.05
C GLU A 608 -27.29 8.67 -5.61
N TYR A 609 -27.31 7.66 -6.48
CA TYR A 609 -27.89 6.36 -6.13
C TYR A 609 -26.97 5.55 -5.22
N ILE A 610 -25.66 5.64 -5.46
CA ILE A 610 -24.64 5.02 -4.59
C ILE A 610 -24.76 5.65 -3.20
N GLU A 611 -24.74 6.99 -3.14
CA GLU A 611 -24.86 7.76 -1.90
C GLU A 611 -26.16 7.44 -1.16
N GLY A 612 -27.31 7.49 -1.82
CA GLY A 612 -28.59 7.23 -1.15
C GLY A 612 -28.73 5.78 -0.69
N THR A 613 -28.11 4.82 -1.39
CA THR A 613 -28.01 3.44 -0.91
C THR A 613 -27.12 3.36 0.33
N MET A 614 -25.95 4.00 0.34
CA MET A 614 -25.09 4.01 1.53
C MET A 614 -25.76 4.72 2.72
N ALA A 615 -26.52 5.80 2.49
CA ALA A 615 -27.31 6.45 3.52
C ALA A 615 -28.38 5.50 4.10
N GLN A 616 -29.03 4.71 3.24
CA GLN A 616 -30.01 3.69 3.63
C GLN A 616 -29.40 2.57 4.46
N THR A 617 -28.25 2.04 4.05
CA THR A 617 -27.62 0.89 4.71
C THR A 617 -26.94 1.25 6.02
N THR A 618 -26.44 2.49 6.14
CA THR A 618 -25.85 3.04 7.37
C THR A 618 -26.88 3.59 8.36
N GLY A 619 -28.17 3.62 7.98
CA GLY A 619 -29.26 4.13 8.82
C GLY A 619 -29.34 5.66 8.89
N ALA A 620 -28.55 6.40 8.08
CA ALA A 620 -28.71 7.84 7.93
C ALA A 620 -30.06 8.19 7.27
N ASP A 621 -30.52 7.36 6.32
CA ASP A 621 -31.90 7.36 5.85
C ASP A 621 -32.73 6.36 6.66
N THR A 622 -33.53 6.89 7.59
CA THR A 622 -34.45 6.10 8.42
C THR A 622 -35.81 5.86 7.77
N THR A 623 -36.09 6.48 6.62
CA THR A 623 -37.40 6.40 5.95
C THR A 623 -37.52 5.20 5.01
N HIS A 624 -36.39 4.68 4.53
CA HIS A 624 -36.33 3.52 3.62
C HIS A 624 -35.48 2.37 4.18
N ALA A 625 -35.50 2.14 5.50
CA ALA A 625 -34.62 1.16 6.15
C ALA A 625 -34.67 -0.26 5.53
N ILE A 626 -33.50 -0.90 5.44
CA ILE A 626 -33.34 -2.30 5.01
C ILE A 626 -33.18 -3.20 6.23
N PRO A 627 -33.88 -4.36 6.30
CA PRO A 627 -33.69 -5.33 7.38
C PRO A 627 -32.23 -5.80 7.50
N ALA A 628 -31.75 -5.99 8.73
CA ALA A 628 -30.36 -6.32 9.05
C ALA A 628 -29.84 -7.62 8.40
N ASP A 629 -30.75 -8.53 8.04
CA ASP A 629 -30.56 -9.89 7.56
C ASP A 629 -30.89 -10.06 6.06
N SER A 630 -30.75 -9.00 5.27
CA SER A 630 -31.04 -9.01 3.82
C SER A 630 -29.76 -9.00 2.97
N TRP A 631 -29.77 -9.58 1.79
CA TRP A 631 -28.72 -9.29 0.82
C TRP A 631 -28.90 -7.87 0.27
N ILE A 632 -27.79 -7.16 0.07
CA ILE A 632 -27.77 -5.81 -0.49
C ILE A 632 -26.69 -5.74 -1.54
N PHE A 633 -27.06 -5.39 -2.76
CA PHE A 633 -26.14 -5.12 -3.86
C PHE A 633 -26.17 -3.63 -4.18
N ASN A 634 -25.01 -2.98 -4.14
CA ASN A 634 -24.84 -1.59 -4.55
C ASN A 634 -23.85 -1.55 -5.71
N TYR A 635 -24.37 -1.51 -6.94
CA TYR A 635 -23.54 -1.45 -8.14
C TYR A 635 -23.02 -0.05 -8.35
N THR A 636 -21.71 0.11 -8.49
CA THR A 636 -21.12 1.41 -8.84
C THR A 636 -20.97 1.58 -10.36
N SER A 637 -21.13 0.50 -11.13
CA SER A 637 -20.96 0.47 -12.58
C SER A 637 -22.03 1.25 -13.36
N CYS A 638 -21.64 1.68 -14.56
CA CYS A 638 -22.46 2.41 -15.53
C CYS A 638 -22.23 1.87 -16.95
N SER A 639 -23.26 1.94 -17.79
CA SER A 639 -23.21 1.56 -19.22
C SER A 639 -23.23 2.76 -20.18
N LYS A 640 -23.48 3.98 -19.68
CA LYS A 640 -23.33 5.20 -20.49
C LYS A 640 -21.88 5.62 -20.47
N TRP A 641 -21.24 5.62 -21.64
CA TRP A 641 -19.82 5.95 -21.89
C TRP A 641 -18.84 4.79 -21.63
N ILE A 642 -17.56 5.04 -21.92
CA ILE A 642 -16.45 4.12 -21.69
C ILE A 642 -16.37 3.80 -20.19
N PRO A 643 -16.50 2.53 -19.76
CA PRO A 643 -16.56 2.15 -18.35
C PRO A 643 -15.39 2.69 -17.52
N LEU A 644 -14.16 2.65 -18.04
CA LEU A 644 -13.00 3.17 -17.33
C LEU A 644 -13.10 4.68 -17.03
N ASN A 645 -13.60 5.47 -17.98
CA ASN A 645 -13.72 6.92 -17.79
C ASN A 645 -14.76 7.26 -16.72
N VAL A 646 -15.88 6.53 -16.70
CA VAL A 646 -16.89 6.70 -15.64
C VAL A 646 -16.32 6.27 -14.29
N THR A 647 -15.52 5.21 -14.26
CA THR A 647 -14.87 4.71 -13.04
C THR A 647 -13.83 5.71 -12.51
N LYS A 648 -13.09 6.38 -13.40
CA LYS A 648 -12.17 7.49 -13.06
C LYS A 648 -12.87 8.67 -12.40
N ASP A 649 -14.16 8.87 -12.67
CA ASP A 649 -14.95 9.90 -11.99
C ASP A 649 -15.56 9.39 -10.68
N LEU A 650 -16.01 8.13 -10.63
CA LEU A 650 -16.76 7.58 -9.48
C LEU A 650 -15.85 7.09 -8.34
N ASN A 651 -14.85 6.26 -8.62
CA ASN A 651 -14.02 5.65 -7.56
C ASN A 651 -13.31 6.68 -6.68
N PRO A 652 -12.77 7.82 -7.18
CA PRO A 652 -12.21 8.85 -6.32
C PRO A 652 -13.24 9.48 -5.37
N GLN A 653 -14.48 9.63 -5.81
CA GLN A 653 -15.56 10.17 -4.96
C GLN A 653 -15.95 9.18 -3.87
N LEU A 654 -16.01 7.88 -4.19
CA LEU A 654 -16.23 6.84 -3.19
C LEU A 654 -15.08 6.78 -2.19
N PHE A 655 -13.83 6.81 -2.66
CA PHE A 655 -12.65 6.75 -1.81
C PHE A 655 -12.53 7.96 -0.87
N ALA A 656 -12.92 9.14 -1.34
CA ALA A 656 -12.95 10.34 -0.50
C ALA A 656 -14.04 10.29 0.58
N ASP A 657 -15.11 9.52 0.36
CA ASP A 657 -16.28 9.38 1.26
C ASP A 657 -16.83 10.75 1.74
N GLU A 658 -16.77 11.80 0.94
CA GLU A 658 -17.29 13.13 1.29
C GLU A 658 -18.82 13.25 1.07
N PHE A 659 -19.56 12.19 1.41
CA PHE A 659 -21.02 12.11 1.22
C PHE A 659 -21.80 12.77 2.36
N GLY A 660 -23.08 13.05 2.10
CA GLY A 660 -23.96 13.71 3.05
C GLY A 660 -23.76 15.22 3.13
N LYS A 661 -24.71 15.91 3.79
CA LYS A 661 -24.71 17.39 3.85
C LYS A 661 -23.52 17.97 4.62
N ASP A 662 -23.02 17.22 5.59
CA ASP A 662 -21.88 17.58 6.43
C ASP A 662 -20.55 17.00 5.92
N LYS A 663 -20.57 16.26 4.80
CA LYS A 663 -19.43 15.54 4.24
C LYS A 663 -18.79 14.56 5.23
N SER A 664 -19.56 14.07 6.18
CA SER A 664 -19.08 13.08 7.14
C SER A 664 -18.91 11.71 6.51
N GLY A 665 -19.59 11.41 5.40
CA GLY A 665 -19.47 10.13 4.69
C GLY A 665 -20.28 8.99 5.29
N TYR A 666 -20.36 7.90 4.53
CA TYR A 666 -21.14 6.71 4.87
C TYR A 666 -20.31 5.42 4.89
N ILE A 667 -19.05 5.43 4.43
CA ILE A 667 -18.20 4.24 4.46
C ILE A 667 -17.60 4.10 5.86
N ASP A 668 -18.17 3.19 6.66
CA ASP A 668 -17.69 2.80 7.98
C ASP A 668 -18.15 1.37 8.33
N ASN A 669 -17.96 0.96 9.59
CA ASN A 669 -18.27 -0.39 10.09
C ASN A 669 -19.77 -0.71 10.25
N ARG A 670 -20.65 0.22 9.88
CA ARG A 670 -22.06 -0.10 9.64
C ARG A 670 -22.18 -0.89 8.35
N ARG A 671 -23.39 -1.33 8.04
CA ARG A 671 -23.63 -2.20 6.90
C ARG A 671 -23.60 -1.39 5.61
N LEU A 672 -22.74 -1.78 4.68
CA LEU A 672 -22.65 -1.31 3.30
C LEU A 672 -23.24 -2.35 2.33
N GLY A 673 -23.16 -3.64 2.70
CA GLY A 673 -23.53 -4.76 1.83
C GLY A 673 -22.44 -5.10 0.83
N MET A 674 -22.83 -5.60 -0.35
CA MET A 674 -21.91 -5.86 -1.46
C MET A 674 -21.75 -4.61 -2.31
N VAL A 675 -20.54 -4.05 -2.31
CA VAL A 675 -20.20 -2.89 -3.14
C VAL A 675 -19.58 -3.40 -4.44
N MET A 676 -20.37 -3.44 -5.51
CA MET A 676 -19.97 -4.04 -6.78
C MET A 676 -19.25 -3.01 -7.65
N LEU A 677 -17.92 -3.10 -7.69
CA LEU A 677 -17.00 -2.13 -8.30
C LEU A 677 -16.65 -2.48 -9.76
N ASN A 678 -16.43 -1.44 -10.56
CA ASN A 678 -15.64 -1.51 -11.79
C ASN A 678 -14.18 -1.17 -11.50
N PHE A 679 -13.26 -1.82 -12.23
CA PHE A 679 -11.81 -1.71 -12.12
C PHE A 679 -11.36 -1.77 -10.66
N VAL A 680 -11.81 -2.80 -9.94
CA VAL A 680 -11.43 -2.96 -8.53
C VAL A 680 -9.92 -2.95 -8.39
N ASP A 681 -9.43 -2.32 -7.32
CA ASP A 681 -8.04 -2.37 -6.93
C ASP A 681 -7.90 -2.55 -5.42
N ARG A 682 -6.67 -2.79 -4.96
CA ARG A 682 -6.42 -3.11 -3.56
C ARG A 682 -6.86 -1.98 -2.61
N PRO A 683 -6.56 -0.69 -2.87
CA PRO A 683 -7.10 0.41 -2.07
C PRO A 683 -8.64 0.42 -1.99
N MET A 684 -9.34 0.27 -3.12
CA MET A 684 -10.81 0.25 -3.14
C MET A 684 -11.40 -0.97 -2.44
N SER A 685 -10.76 -2.14 -2.55
CA SER A 685 -11.18 -3.36 -1.86
C SER A 685 -11.00 -3.23 -0.34
N ARG A 686 -9.81 -2.75 0.10
CA ARG A 686 -9.48 -2.46 1.50
C ARG A 686 -10.45 -1.48 2.13
N LEU A 687 -10.78 -0.40 1.42
CA LEU A 687 -11.78 0.59 1.83
C LEU A 687 -13.11 -0.05 2.24
N ILE A 688 -13.50 -1.17 1.61
CA ILE A 688 -14.73 -1.88 1.94
C ILE A 688 -14.50 -2.96 3.00
N TYR A 689 -13.57 -3.90 2.79
CA TYR A 689 -13.49 -5.05 3.68
C TYR A 689 -12.95 -4.71 5.08
N GLU A 690 -12.05 -3.72 5.18
CA GLU A 690 -11.47 -3.36 6.47
C GLU A 690 -12.49 -2.66 7.39
N THR A 691 -13.63 -2.18 6.85
CA THR A 691 -14.76 -1.69 7.68
C THR A 691 -15.34 -2.79 8.58
N ASN A 692 -15.10 -4.06 8.26
CA ASN A 692 -15.54 -5.16 9.11
C ASN A 692 -14.59 -5.41 10.31
N LEU A 693 -13.39 -4.85 10.30
CA LEU A 693 -12.33 -5.11 11.29
C LEU A 693 -12.40 -4.12 12.47
N LYS A 694 -11.80 -4.46 13.61
CA LYS A 694 -11.90 -3.70 14.88
C LYS A 694 -10.80 -2.66 15.11
N ASP A 695 -9.63 -2.80 14.48
CA ASP A 695 -8.41 -2.04 14.79
C ASP A 695 -7.94 -1.10 13.65
N ASN A 696 -8.84 -0.65 12.78
CA ASN A 696 -8.52 0.24 11.65
C ASN A 696 -8.73 1.74 11.96
N ASP A 697 -7.86 2.62 11.45
CA ASP A 697 -7.96 4.09 11.55
C ASP A 697 -9.22 4.66 10.87
N PHE A 698 -9.83 3.91 9.94
CA PHE A 698 -11.16 4.19 9.38
C PHE A 698 -12.32 4.05 10.41
N LEU A 699 -12.07 3.52 11.61
CA LEU A 699 -13.08 3.23 12.65
C LEU A 699 -13.28 4.37 13.66
N THR A 700 -12.77 5.55 13.37
CA THR A 700 -12.99 6.71 14.24
C THR A 700 -14.47 7.09 14.21
N ALA A 701 -15.13 7.07 15.37
CA ALA A 701 -16.54 7.45 15.47
C ALA A 701 -16.76 8.88 14.96
N LYS A 702 -17.64 9.02 13.96
CA LYS A 702 -18.05 10.30 13.38
C LYS A 702 -19.00 11.05 14.33
N ALA A 703 -18.49 11.44 15.49
CA ALA A 703 -19.20 12.21 16.51
C ALA A 703 -18.79 13.69 16.47
N VAL A 704 -19.72 14.59 16.76
CA VAL A 704 -19.48 16.04 16.82
C VAL A 704 -19.33 16.45 18.28
N PHE A 705 -18.20 17.06 18.63
CA PHE A 705 -17.94 17.56 19.98
C PHE A 705 -19.01 18.59 20.42
N PRO A 706 -19.41 18.60 21.70
CA PRO A 706 -20.38 19.57 22.21
C PRO A 706 -19.91 21.01 21.98
N GLU A 707 -20.79 21.85 21.41
CA GLU A 707 -20.56 23.29 21.25
C GLU A 707 -20.71 24.06 22.57
N SER A 708 -21.45 23.49 23.53
CA SER A 708 -21.62 24.08 24.86
C SER A 708 -21.52 23.04 25.97
N ILE A 709 -20.82 23.44 27.04
CA ILE A 709 -20.56 22.65 28.25
C ILE A 709 -20.93 23.53 29.44
N THR A 710 -22.10 23.28 30.03
CA THR A 710 -22.66 24.10 31.11
C THR A 710 -22.64 23.37 32.44
N LEU A 711 -22.16 24.06 33.48
CA LEU A 711 -22.10 23.54 34.85
C LEU A 711 -22.55 24.59 35.86
N SER A 712 -23.18 24.16 36.96
CA SER A 712 -23.45 24.99 38.13
C SER A 712 -22.45 24.70 39.25
N GLN A 713 -22.22 25.69 40.12
CA GLN A 713 -21.29 25.58 41.24
C GLN A 713 -21.62 24.39 42.15
N GLY A 714 -20.61 23.53 42.37
CA GLY A 714 -20.70 22.33 43.19
C GLY A 714 -21.12 21.06 42.45
N GLN A 715 -21.31 21.13 41.12
CA GLN A 715 -21.50 19.96 40.26
C GLN A 715 -20.16 19.37 39.81
N ARG A 716 -20.14 18.05 39.59
CA ARG A 716 -19.00 17.36 38.98
C ARG A 716 -18.99 17.54 37.47
N LEU A 717 -17.86 17.34 36.81
CA LEU A 717 -17.77 17.31 35.34
C LEU A 717 -18.73 16.28 34.73
N SER A 718 -18.96 15.14 35.39
CA SER A 718 -19.96 14.14 34.99
C SER A 718 -21.40 14.65 34.97
N ASP A 719 -21.70 15.72 35.70
CA ASP A 719 -23.04 16.30 35.80
C ASP A 719 -23.26 17.45 34.78
N ALA A 720 -22.27 17.72 33.92
CA ALA A 720 -22.30 18.79 32.93
C ALA A 720 -23.41 18.59 31.89
N LYS A 721 -24.06 19.68 31.50
CA LYS A 721 -25.01 19.68 30.38
C LYS A 721 -24.26 19.97 29.10
N LEU A 722 -24.32 19.02 28.16
CA LEU A 722 -23.72 19.09 26.83
C LEU A 722 -24.81 19.40 25.79
N ALA A 723 -24.58 20.37 24.92
CA ALA A 723 -25.45 20.65 23.76
C ALA A 723 -24.63 20.95 22.49
N GLY A 724 -25.22 20.66 21.32
CA GLY A 724 -24.57 20.80 20.01
C GLY A 724 -23.85 19.54 19.51
N GLN A 725 -23.93 18.43 20.25
CA GLN A 725 -23.30 17.15 19.90
C GLN A 725 -24.17 16.30 18.95
N LEU A 726 -23.50 15.48 18.13
CA LEU A 726 -24.08 14.44 17.27
C LEU A 726 -23.30 13.13 17.43
N GLY A 727 -23.96 11.98 17.25
CA GLY A 727 -23.37 10.63 17.31
C GLY A 727 -24.16 9.64 18.19
N GLY A 728 -24.20 8.37 17.79
CA GLY A 728 -24.76 7.26 18.59
C GLY A 728 -23.75 6.78 19.64
N GLY A 729 -23.84 7.31 20.86
CA GLY A 729 -22.88 7.07 21.94
C GLY A 729 -23.06 8.02 23.12
N ARG A 730 -22.11 7.97 24.06
CA ARG A 730 -22.09 8.83 25.26
C ARG A 730 -20.77 9.58 25.40
N TRP A 731 -20.85 10.80 25.91
CA TRP A 731 -19.68 11.62 26.22
C TRP A 731 -19.25 11.44 27.67
N VAL A 732 -17.96 11.27 27.90
CA VAL A 732 -17.37 10.97 29.21
C VAL A 732 -16.13 11.84 29.42
N PHE A 733 -16.12 12.61 30.52
CA PHE A 733 -14.91 13.30 30.96
C PHE A 733 -13.96 12.32 31.64
N GLU A 734 -12.66 12.41 31.32
CA GLU A 734 -11.64 11.59 31.98
C GLU A 734 -11.58 11.88 33.49
N GLU A 735 -11.64 13.16 33.86
CA GLU A 735 -11.74 13.63 35.24
C GLU A 735 -13.20 13.79 35.70
N GLY A 736 -14.10 12.85 35.38
CA GLY A 736 -15.54 12.98 35.61
C GLY A 736 -15.97 13.38 37.03
N ASP A 737 -15.22 12.96 38.06
CA ASP A 737 -15.50 13.28 39.46
C ASP A 737 -15.02 14.66 39.94
N TYR A 738 -14.23 15.36 39.13
CA TYR A 738 -13.72 16.68 39.47
C TYR A 738 -14.87 17.71 39.56
N VAL A 739 -14.79 18.62 40.53
CA VAL A 739 -15.77 19.70 40.75
C VAL A 739 -15.15 21.03 40.33
N PRO A 740 -15.47 21.57 39.14
CA PRO A 740 -14.86 22.80 38.68
C PRO A 740 -15.18 24.02 39.54
N THR A 741 -14.19 24.90 39.69
CA THR A 741 -14.29 26.15 40.42
C THR A 741 -14.57 27.34 39.50
N LEU A 742 -14.95 28.48 40.08
CA LEU A 742 -15.05 29.73 39.33
C LEU A 742 -13.70 30.15 38.70
N GLU A 743 -12.58 29.76 39.31
CA GLU A 743 -11.24 30.05 38.80
C GLU A 743 -10.90 29.18 37.59
N ASP A 744 -11.28 27.90 37.60
CA ASP A 744 -11.13 27.01 36.43
C ASP A 744 -11.87 27.59 35.21
N PHE A 745 -13.10 28.10 35.41
CA PHE A 745 -13.86 28.76 34.34
C PHE A 745 -13.22 30.06 33.86
N LYS A 746 -12.82 30.95 34.78
CA LYS A 746 -12.22 32.26 34.41
C LYS A 746 -10.85 32.15 33.77
N SER A 747 -10.09 31.11 34.12
CA SER A 747 -8.77 30.84 33.53
C SER A 747 -8.86 30.11 32.19
N GLY A 748 -10.04 29.59 31.82
CA GLY A 748 -10.23 28.81 30.60
C GLY A 748 -9.55 27.44 30.67
N ARG A 749 -9.49 26.83 31.86
CA ARG A 749 -8.91 25.49 32.04
C ARG A 749 -9.61 24.48 31.14
N THR A 750 -8.81 23.62 30.51
CA THR A 750 -9.28 22.54 29.64
C THR A 750 -9.41 21.22 30.40
N PHE A 751 -10.31 20.36 29.91
CA PHE A 751 -10.58 19.03 30.44
C PHE A 751 -10.72 18.05 29.26
N ARG A 752 -10.16 16.85 29.37
CA ARG A 752 -10.25 15.82 28.33
C ARG A 752 -11.66 15.22 28.32
N LEU A 753 -12.34 15.34 27.17
CA LEU A 753 -13.67 14.78 26.92
C LEU A 753 -13.57 13.73 25.82
N ARG A 754 -14.08 12.53 26.11
CA ARG A 754 -14.07 11.37 25.21
C ARG A 754 -15.49 11.02 24.77
N PHE A 755 -15.69 10.77 23.48
CA PHE A 755 -16.86 10.10 22.97
C PHE A 755 -16.68 8.59 23.09
N VAL A 756 -17.63 7.92 23.71
CA VAL A 756 -17.71 6.46 23.77
C VAL A 756 -18.89 6.06 22.89
N PRO A 757 -18.67 5.50 21.70
CA PRO A 757 -19.75 5.09 20.82
C PRO A 757 -20.62 4.02 21.48
N ASP A 758 -21.91 3.96 21.12
CA ASP A 758 -22.80 2.87 21.53
C ASP A 758 -22.40 1.55 20.85
N ASP A 759 -21.71 1.66 19.72
CA ASP A 759 -21.11 0.57 18.96
C ASP A 759 -19.66 0.34 19.40
N ASP A 760 -19.40 -0.77 20.08
CA ASP A 760 -18.09 -1.13 20.64
C ASP A 760 -17.04 -1.48 19.58
N ARG A 761 -17.42 -1.45 18.30
CA ARG A 761 -16.54 -1.58 17.13
C ARG A 761 -15.97 -0.24 16.65
N LEU A 762 -16.54 0.89 17.07
CA LEU A 762 -16.04 2.22 16.74
C LEU A 762 -15.02 2.70 17.78
N GLN A 763 -13.92 3.28 17.32
CA GLN A 763 -12.98 3.98 18.18
C GLN A 763 -13.56 5.34 18.60
N GLY A 764 -13.59 5.58 19.91
CA GLY A 764 -14.03 6.86 20.46
C GLY A 764 -13.08 8.00 20.09
N ILE A 765 -13.63 9.17 19.76
CA ILE A 765 -12.84 10.40 19.58
C ILE A 765 -12.65 11.12 20.91
N GLU A 766 -11.55 11.84 21.06
CA GLU A 766 -11.28 12.63 22.26
C GLU A 766 -10.63 14.00 21.96
N LYS A 767 -10.94 14.99 22.80
CA LYS A 767 -10.43 16.36 22.67
C LYS A 767 -10.44 17.06 24.02
N ASP A 768 -9.50 18.00 24.19
CA ASP A 768 -9.50 18.92 25.32
C ASP A 768 -10.51 20.05 25.10
N VAL A 769 -11.43 20.23 26.06
CA VAL A 769 -12.55 21.20 25.99
C VAL A 769 -12.60 22.10 27.22
N THR A 770 -13.15 23.31 27.09
CA THR A 770 -13.36 24.25 28.20
C THR A 770 -14.82 24.32 28.61
N ILE A 771 -15.07 24.71 29.87
CA ILE A 771 -16.44 25.00 30.34
C ILE A 771 -16.90 26.30 29.68
N THR A 772 -17.98 26.26 28.93
CA THR A 772 -18.47 27.43 28.17
C THR A 772 -19.43 28.30 28.98
N SER A 773 -20.05 27.76 30.03
CA SER A 773 -20.94 28.48 30.94
C SER A 773 -20.87 27.92 32.37
N PHE A 774 -20.74 28.81 33.37
CA PHE A 774 -20.64 28.43 34.78
C PHE A 774 -21.62 29.22 35.66
N GLU A 775 -22.64 28.54 36.20
CA GLU A 775 -23.71 29.15 37.00
C GLU A 775 -23.37 29.12 38.50
N GLN A 776 -23.31 30.29 39.15
CA GLN A 776 -23.11 30.36 40.59
C GLN A 776 -24.42 30.16 41.34
N LYS A 777 -24.42 29.37 42.43
CA LYS A 777 -25.56 29.31 43.34
C LYS A 777 -25.60 30.61 44.15
N THR A 778 -26.55 31.48 43.87
CA THR A 778 -26.86 32.60 44.76
C THR A 778 -27.42 32.03 46.07
N PRO A 779 -26.86 32.36 47.26
CA PRO A 779 -27.43 31.92 48.52
C PRO A 779 -28.87 32.43 48.66
N ALA A 780 -29.79 31.55 49.06
CA ALA A 780 -31.15 31.93 49.41
C ALA A 780 -31.10 33.07 50.45
N GLY A 781 -31.86 34.13 50.18
CA GLY A 781 -31.75 35.42 50.86
C GLY A 781 -31.77 35.34 52.38
N ARG A 782 -30.88 36.11 53.00
CA ARG A 782 -31.13 36.67 54.33
C ARG A 782 -32.38 37.54 54.24
N THR A 783 -33.33 37.30 55.12
CA THR A 783 -34.52 38.13 55.29
C THR A 783 -34.14 39.46 55.95
N ASP A 784 -34.35 40.57 55.26
CA ASP A 784 -34.24 41.91 55.84
C ASP A 784 -35.58 42.33 56.46
N ALA A 785 -35.76 41.94 57.72
CA ALA A 785 -36.60 42.68 58.65
C ALA A 785 -35.69 43.58 59.49
N ASP A 786 -35.17 44.65 58.88
CA ASP A 786 -34.78 45.86 59.60
C ASP A 786 -34.94 47.08 58.70
N LYS A 787 -36.21 47.50 58.56
CA LYS A 787 -36.54 48.88 58.21
C LYS A 787 -36.36 49.75 59.44
N LYS A 788 -35.41 50.68 59.40
CA LYS A 788 -35.58 52.03 59.98
C LYS A 788 -34.53 52.99 59.41
N GLY A 789 -34.99 54.03 58.71
CA GLY A 789 -34.16 55.20 58.42
C GLY A 789 -34.47 55.92 57.11
N SER A 790 -35.54 56.72 57.12
CA SER A 790 -35.78 57.95 56.34
C SER A 790 -35.06 58.23 55.00
N VAL A 791 -35.87 58.25 53.93
CA VAL A 791 -36.12 59.32 52.93
C VAL A 791 -35.04 60.37 52.58
N SER A 792 -34.95 60.60 51.26
CA SER A 792 -34.48 61.79 50.48
C SER A 792 -32.96 61.96 50.33
N GLY A 793 -32.40 62.20 49.14
CA GLY A 793 -32.98 62.43 47.81
C GLY A 793 -31.87 62.84 46.83
N ALA A 794 -32.17 62.69 45.54
CA ALA A 794 -31.66 63.45 44.39
C ALA A 794 -30.13 63.51 44.11
N ASN A 795 -29.80 62.86 42.99
CA ASN A 795 -29.11 63.43 41.82
C ASN A 795 -27.59 63.66 41.77
N THR A 796 -27.09 63.13 40.64
CA THR A 796 -26.11 63.66 39.66
C THR A 796 -24.62 63.34 39.80
N SER A 797 -24.19 62.64 38.72
CA SER A 797 -23.05 62.89 37.83
C SER A 797 -21.65 62.36 38.16
N ASP A 798 -21.20 61.57 37.17
CA ASP A 798 -19.87 61.48 36.59
C ASP A 798 -18.76 60.73 37.34
N SER A 799 -18.53 59.49 36.89
CA SER A 799 -17.30 59.19 36.14
C SER A 799 -17.51 58.00 35.20
N THR A 800 -17.43 58.30 33.92
CA THR A 800 -17.46 57.45 32.74
C THR A 800 -16.21 56.58 32.57
N ASP A 801 -16.40 55.48 31.83
CA ASP A 801 -15.57 54.98 30.73
C ASP A 801 -14.04 55.12 30.79
N MET A 802 -13.36 53.96 30.84
CA MET A 802 -12.09 53.75 30.12
C MET A 802 -11.91 52.30 29.62
N ALA A 803 -12.70 51.32 30.08
CA ALA A 803 -12.45 49.91 29.74
C ALA A 803 -13.20 49.41 28.49
N VAL A 804 -14.37 49.98 28.17
CA VAL A 804 -15.24 49.43 27.10
C VAL A 804 -14.86 49.92 25.71
N LEU A 805 -14.26 51.12 25.57
CA LEU A 805 -13.79 51.60 24.27
C LEU A 805 -12.51 50.92 23.76
N ALA A 806 -11.68 50.35 24.64
CA ALA A 806 -10.43 49.70 24.24
C ALA A 806 -10.65 48.34 23.55
N ALA A 807 -11.66 47.58 23.99
CA ALA A 807 -11.95 46.25 23.45
C ALA A 807 -12.60 46.30 22.06
N ALA A 808 -13.45 47.29 21.80
CA ALA A 808 -14.11 47.45 20.49
C ALA A 808 -13.12 47.91 19.38
N ALA A 809 -12.07 48.66 19.73
CA ALA A 809 -11.07 49.13 18.78
C ALA A 809 -10.14 48.02 18.28
N MET A 810 -9.81 47.02 19.12
CA MET A 810 -8.95 45.90 18.72
C MET A 810 -9.61 44.95 17.71
N ILE A 811 -10.93 44.73 17.83
CA ILE A 811 -11.68 43.82 16.94
C ILE A 811 -11.81 44.44 15.54
N ALA A 812 -11.96 45.76 15.44
CA ALA A 812 -12.03 46.45 14.14
C ALA A 812 -10.66 46.47 13.40
N VAL A 813 -9.54 46.53 14.12
CA VAL A 813 -8.19 46.53 13.51
C VAL A 813 -7.82 45.14 12.97
N LEU A 814 -8.21 44.07 13.65
CA LEU A 814 -7.99 42.69 13.17
C LEU A 814 -8.82 42.35 11.93
N ALA A 815 -10.06 42.84 11.85
CA ALA A 815 -10.90 42.67 10.66
C ALA A 815 -10.37 43.41 9.42
N LEU A 816 -9.77 44.60 9.61
CA LEU A 816 -9.16 45.36 8.51
C LEU A 816 -7.83 44.75 8.01
N LEU A 817 -7.05 44.11 8.88
CA LEU A 817 -5.81 43.41 8.50
C LEU A 817 -6.08 42.13 7.70
N GLY A 818 -7.13 41.38 8.05
CA GLY A 818 -7.58 40.21 7.28
C GLY A 818 -8.08 40.57 5.87
N ALA A 819 -8.78 41.70 5.73
CA ALA A 819 -9.25 42.17 4.43
C ALA A 819 -8.12 42.70 3.52
N LEU A 820 -7.04 43.28 4.07
CA LEU A 820 -5.89 43.74 3.28
C LEU A 820 -5.03 42.58 2.74
N ALA A 821 -4.96 41.45 3.45
CA ALA A 821 -4.24 40.25 2.99
C ALA A 821 -4.95 39.58 1.80
N ALA A 822 -6.29 39.55 1.81
CA ALA A 822 -7.09 38.98 0.72
C ALA A 822 -7.06 39.84 -0.58
N VAL A 823 -6.79 41.15 -0.49
CA VAL A 823 -6.70 42.04 -1.66
C VAL A 823 -5.29 42.03 -2.30
N ARG A 824 -4.24 41.65 -1.56
CA ARG A 824 -2.87 41.52 -2.10
C ARG A 824 -2.64 40.24 -2.91
N LEU A 825 -3.40 39.18 -2.67
CA LEU A 825 -3.35 37.92 -3.43
C LEU A 825 -4.14 37.93 -4.76
N ARG A 826 -4.73 39.07 -5.15
CA ARG A 826 -5.47 39.24 -6.42
C ARG A 826 -4.80 40.18 -7.42
N LYS A 827 -3.51 40.49 -7.25
CA LYS A 827 -2.76 41.40 -8.14
C LYS A 827 -1.41 40.90 -8.66
N GLU A 828 -1.11 39.62 -8.50
CA GLU A 828 -0.04 38.94 -9.24
C GLU A 828 -0.64 37.77 -10.01
N ASN A 829 -1.37 38.13 -11.08
CA ASN A 829 -1.64 37.38 -12.30
C ASN A 829 -1.83 38.41 -13.41
#